data_AF-A0A7C4WX09-F1
#
_entry.id   AF-A0A7C4WX09-F1
#
_cell.length_a   1.000
_cell.length_b   1.000
_cell.length_c   1.000
_cell.angle_alpha   90.00
_cell.angle_beta   90.00
_cell.angle_gamma   90.00
#
_symmetry.space_group_name_H-M   'P 1'
#
loop_
_entity.id
_entity.type
_entity.pdbx_description
1 polymer ?
#
loop_
_entity_poly.entity_id
_entity_poly.type
_entity_poly.pdbx_seq_one_letter_code
_entity_poly.pdbx_strand_id
1 'polypeptide(L)'
;MKPIGPLFCPLVLAFLSSARAAPIAVEHPFMLWTRAEAAAIRQRVETEPWARARYEAMLKDKEECATFRNLFRMVVMGDATPVEAEKKYLLSLIGNDPRKFKGDTGGGRHYDQYLNVLRYDALYDRLSEAERKGLQDTFRDFIRHHCEEETLPFTRTSWLPNMQWPRPITAHLMAVALRDEQLIRQCFHSKGGWKFYFDDYLADGQFYGEEFGKQYSMIGEMFLWCRGVERLGLNDLGYGYTGKGGATMRRYAESVIAIGWPRTEIPGGLPHYPQVTMGDARGSSVAGAPPYVFQKSIVDGFLPGGTGGNRAWMAANMNGRDHKNAKVDKMLAPHWFELAHTRWPDGKFDYFLAQMRRPGEAVYTPSLYWGAAPADPLKVAPPPAPSYLARERGLAFLRAEETPAYWESPAPAVAFQLATYYVHYAHDAFALLGFHAFNRPIYLNRQISNGYGGGCPWTDSGRGHCGAMVDNLQYELNEAEPKRDHSHWPNPIGEVPTRSDFQALVKFAAARAKPVGGTVTLDNRQPLAGQTLSLDLRREEKEVWPGVDMERALFLTREYLFDVLRLASDRPRQYDWQVHALGLLMANEAWQPVELGLDQLYALTNRAIARLLADPVEAERYAFKDVRSLAAGEAAWAATIRQDCALTNLNEAVLGRSWYERQIGVRVHMLGEPGTRVFAGRSPESRRAPGKEAGKGDKSYLPNEVGGTTLLARRVTPATVFAALHEPFEKNAPPLESVARLAQTKDGLAVAVRGKAGSGVNDRLLYAFWDSHTALVTLEGHDESYAFADHVFVRIGADRVEAIGDLRRLRLPVAGRPRLVLNGAPREARVADGLLFYGE
;
A
#
# COMPACT_ATOMS: atom_id res chain seq x y z
N MET A 1 17.46 -31.75 66.15
CA MET A 1 17.87 -32.45 64.91
C MET A 1 18.53 -31.41 64.00
N LYS A 2 19.72 -31.72 63.47
CA LYS A 2 20.58 -30.79 62.70
C LYS A 2 19.99 -30.51 61.30
N PRO A 3 20.18 -29.31 60.71
CA PRO A 3 19.85 -29.05 59.31
C PRO A 3 20.99 -29.56 58.41
N ILE A 4 20.62 -30.26 57.33
CA ILE A 4 21.50 -30.75 56.28
C ILE A 4 21.70 -29.61 55.27
N GLY A 5 22.95 -29.24 55.02
CA GLY A 5 23.32 -28.18 54.06
C GLY A 5 23.18 -28.62 52.59
N PRO A 6 23.14 -27.66 51.64
CA PRO A 6 22.98 -27.96 50.22
C PRO A 6 24.29 -28.49 49.62
N LEU A 7 24.20 -29.62 48.92
CA LEU A 7 25.27 -30.18 48.10
C LEU A 7 25.49 -29.27 46.87
N PHE A 8 26.64 -28.59 46.82
CA PHE A 8 27.14 -27.94 45.61
C PHE A 8 27.64 -29.02 44.64
N CYS A 9 26.95 -29.21 43.52
CA CYS A 9 27.40 -30.04 42.41
C CYS A 9 28.20 -29.14 41.44
N PRO A 10 29.47 -29.41 41.13
CA PRO A 10 30.21 -28.64 40.16
C PRO A 10 29.70 -29.01 38.76
N LEU A 11 28.94 -28.09 38.16
CA LEU A 11 28.55 -28.19 36.76
C LEU A 11 29.82 -28.03 35.92
N VAL A 12 30.36 -29.15 35.43
CA VAL A 12 31.43 -29.17 34.44
C VAL A 12 30.86 -28.55 33.16
N LEU A 13 31.18 -27.27 32.91
CA LEU A 13 31.06 -26.67 31.58
C LEU A 13 32.09 -27.36 30.69
N ALA A 14 31.69 -28.46 30.07
CA ALA A 14 32.39 -29.00 28.92
C ALA A 14 32.30 -27.94 27.80
N PHE A 15 33.40 -27.22 27.56
CA PHE A 15 33.61 -26.51 26.30
C PHE A 15 33.56 -27.56 25.18
N LEU A 16 32.37 -27.81 24.64
CA LEU A 16 32.22 -28.48 23.36
C LEU A 16 32.91 -27.59 22.34
N SER A 17 34.15 -27.94 21.96
CA SER A 17 34.74 -27.44 20.73
C SER A 17 33.77 -27.85 19.62
N SER A 18 32.99 -26.91 19.14
CA SER A 18 32.08 -27.11 18.02
C SER A 18 32.93 -27.50 16.81
N ALA A 19 33.01 -28.81 16.55
CA ALA A 19 33.57 -29.33 15.32
C ALA A 19 32.80 -28.65 14.19
N ARG A 20 33.49 -27.80 13.40
CA ARG A 20 32.88 -27.09 12.28
C ARG A 20 32.32 -28.13 11.32
N ALA A 21 31.02 -28.07 11.05
CA ALA A 21 30.41 -28.88 10.01
C ALA A 21 31.15 -28.61 8.68
N ALA A 22 31.40 -29.68 7.91
CA ALA A 22 32.00 -29.52 6.60
C ALA A 22 31.04 -28.71 5.69
N PRO A 23 31.57 -27.84 4.82
CA PRO A 23 30.72 -27.08 3.90
C PRO A 23 29.98 -28.02 2.94
N ILE A 24 28.77 -27.62 2.53
CA ILE A 24 27.96 -28.38 1.57
C ILE A 24 28.68 -28.43 0.22
N ALA A 25 28.75 -29.62 -0.39
CA ALA A 25 29.49 -29.88 -1.63
C ALA A 25 28.75 -29.37 -2.89
N VAL A 26 28.56 -28.06 -3.01
CA VAL A 26 28.05 -27.39 -4.21
C VAL A 26 29.14 -26.49 -4.79
N GLU A 27 29.46 -26.60 -6.08
CA GLU A 27 30.50 -25.79 -6.71
C GLU A 27 30.09 -24.33 -6.88
N HIS A 28 31.06 -23.42 -6.71
CA HIS A 28 30.91 -22.03 -7.12
C HIS A 28 31.06 -21.89 -8.65
N PRO A 29 30.39 -20.91 -9.30
CA PRO A 29 29.30 -20.11 -8.74
C PRO A 29 28.00 -20.91 -8.67
N PHE A 30 27.15 -20.57 -7.71
CA PHE A 30 25.80 -21.13 -7.58
C PHE A 30 24.75 -20.14 -7.06
N MET A 31 25.09 -18.89 -6.76
CA MET A 31 24.11 -17.94 -6.19
C MET A 31 23.27 -17.26 -7.29
N LEU A 32 23.92 -16.60 -8.25
CA LEU A 32 23.22 -16.07 -9.43
C LEU A 32 22.93 -17.19 -10.43
N TRP A 33 23.98 -17.85 -10.89
CA TRP A 33 23.92 -18.92 -11.88
C TRP A 33 24.80 -20.07 -11.45
N THR A 34 24.29 -21.29 -11.61
CA THR A 34 25.12 -22.48 -11.70
C THR A 34 25.85 -22.49 -13.05
N ARG A 35 26.91 -23.27 -13.19
CA ARG A 35 27.61 -23.44 -14.49
C ARG A 35 26.68 -23.92 -15.60
N ALA A 36 25.74 -24.81 -15.27
CA ALA A 36 24.76 -25.33 -16.24
C ALA A 36 23.79 -24.24 -16.72
N GLU A 37 23.26 -23.42 -15.81
CA GLU A 37 22.40 -22.29 -16.18
C GLU A 37 23.17 -21.24 -16.99
N ALA A 38 24.41 -20.93 -16.60
CA ALA A 38 25.28 -20.02 -17.33
C ALA A 38 25.51 -20.52 -18.77
N ALA A 39 25.80 -21.81 -18.96
CA ALA A 39 25.94 -22.40 -20.28
C ALA A 39 24.63 -22.33 -21.09
N ALA A 40 23.48 -22.61 -20.47
CA ALA A 40 22.19 -22.52 -21.12
C ALA A 40 21.84 -21.09 -21.55
N ILE A 41 22.08 -20.09 -20.70
CA ILE A 41 21.85 -18.68 -21.03
C ILE A 41 22.79 -18.24 -22.16
N ARG A 42 24.07 -18.62 -22.10
CA ARG A 42 25.03 -18.34 -23.17
C ARG A 42 24.56 -18.92 -24.50
N GLN A 43 24.14 -20.18 -24.51
CA GLN A 43 23.60 -20.83 -25.69
C GLN A 43 22.42 -20.02 -26.26
N ARG A 44 21.49 -19.57 -25.42
CA ARG A 44 20.37 -18.71 -25.86
C ARG A 44 20.85 -17.41 -26.50
N VAL A 45 21.84 -16.73 -25.92
CA VAL A 45 22.44 -15.52 -26.51
C VAL A 45 23.08 -15.82 -27.87
N GLU A 46 23.68 -16.99 -28.02
CA GLU A 46 24.31 -17.44 -29.27
C GLU A 46 23.28 -17.85 -30.34
N THR A 47 22.16 -18.46 -29.96
CA THR A 47 21.19 -19.06 -30.90
C THR A 47 19.92 -18.25 -31.13
N GLU A 48 19.49 -17.43 -30.17
CA GLU A 48 18.22 -16.70 -30.24
C GLU A 48 18.45 -15.21 -30.56
N PRO A 49 17.88 -14.68 -31.67
CA PRO A 49 18.12 -13.30 -32.09
C PRO A 49 17.76 -12.24 -31.04
N TRP A 50 16.64 -12.42 -30.33
CA TRP A 50 16.21 -11.46 -29.31
C TRP A 50 17.17 -11.45 -28.10
N ALA A 51 17.69 -12.61 -27.70
CA ALA A 51 18.60 -12.73 -26.57
C ALA A 51 19.95 -12.07 -26.90
N ARG A 52 20.44 -12.27 -28.14
CA ARG A 52 21.61 -11.55 -28.66
C ARG A 52 21.42 -10.04 -28.63
N ALA A 53 20.30 -9.55 -29.18
CA ALA A 53 19.99 -8.12 -29.18
C ALA A 53 19.89 -7.56 -27.76
N ARG A 54 19.29 -8.31 -26.82
CA ARG A 54 19.21 -7.91 -25.41
C ARG A 54 20.58 -7.84 -24.75
N TYR A 55 21.47 -8.79 -25.02
CA TYR A 55 22.86 -8.76 -24.54
C TYR A 55 23.60 -7.52 -25.05
N GLU A 56 23.51 -7.23 -26.35
CA GLU A 56 24.12 -6.03 -26.95
C GLU A 56 23.57 -4.73 -26.37
N ALA A 57 22.26 -4.68 -26.06
CA ALA A 57 21.63 -3.54 -25.39
C ALA A 57 22.13 -3.39 -23.94
N MET A 58 22.21 -4.48 -23.18
CA MET A 58 22.71 -4.50 -21.80
C MET A 58 24.13 -3.92 -21.69
N LEU A 59 24.99 -4.17 -22.68
CA LEU A 59 26.36 -3.61 -22.71
C LEU A 59 26.39 -2.08 -22.86
N LYS A 60 25.34 -1.48 -23.43
CA LYS A 60 25.23 -0.03 -23.71
C LYS A 60 24.38 0.71 -22.68
N ASP A 61 23.57 -0.02 -21.92
CA ASP A 61 22.63 0.54 -20.96
C ASP A 61 23.36 1.07 -19.71
N LYS A 62 23.24 2.38 -19.47
CA LYS A 62 23.85 3.05 -18.31
C LYS A 62 23.04 2.89 -17.03
N GLU A 63 21.76 2.52 -17.15
CA GLU A 63 20.88 2.26 -16.00
C GLU A 63 20.99 0.82 -15.50
N GLU A 64 21.60 -0.06 -16.31
CA GLU A 64 21.92 -1.43 -15.91
C GLU A 64 22.92 -1.45 -14.76
N CYS A 65 22.66 -2.27 -13.73
CA CYS A 65 23.58 -2.42 -12.61
C CYS A 65 24.93 -2.93 -13.11
N ALA A 66 25.96 -2.09 -12.96
CA ALA A 66 27.30 -2.37 -13.50
C ALA A 66 27.88 -3.68 -12.96
N THR A 67 27.64 -3.98 -11.68
CA THR A 67 28.09 -5.23 -11.06
C THR A 67 27.43 -6.43 -11.73
N PHE A 68 26.10 -6.46 -11.83
CA PHE A 68 25.37 -7.57 -12.46
C PHE A 68 25.80 -7.81 -13.91
N ARG A 69 25.89 -6.75 -14.70
CA ARG A 69 26.38 -6.82 -16.08
C ARG A 69 27.79 -7.41 -16.14
N ASN A 70 28.70 -7.00 -15.27
CA ASN A 70 30.07 -7.50 -15.24
C ASN A 70 30.13 -8.96 -14.79
N LEU A 71 29.38 -9.35 -13.76
CA LEU A 71 29.28 -10.75 -13.34
C LEU A 71 28.73 -11.64 -14.46
N PHE A 72 27.71 -11.18 -15.18
CA PHE A 72 27.16 -11.89 -16.34
C PHE A 72 28.22 -12.08 -17.43
N ARG A 73 28.94 -11.01 -17.80
CA ARG A 73 30.03 -11.08 -18.80
C ARG A 73 31.08 -12.14 -18.42
N MET A 74 31.48 -12.19 -17.16
CA MET A 74 32.49 -13.16 -16.69
C MET A 74 31.96 -14.58 -16.66
N VAL A 75 30.83 -14.81 -15.98
CA VAL A 75 30.33 -16.15 -15.67
C VAL A 75 29.61 -16.78 -16.84
N VAL A 76 28.77 -16.01 -17.54
CA VAL A 76 27.94 -16.50 -18.64
C VAL A 76 28.69 -16.41 -19.96
N MET A 77 29.27 -15.25 -20.27
CA MET A 77 29.90 -15.02 -21.58
C MET A 77 31.39 -15.39 -21.63
N GLY A 78 32.02 -15.67 -20.49
CA GLY A 78 33.46 -16.01 -20.42
C GLY A 78 34.40 -14.83 -20.71
N ASP A 79 33.91 -13.60 -20.62
CA ASP A 79 34.69 -12.39 -20.85
C ASP A 79 35.55 -12.06 -19.62
N ALA A 80 36.87 -12.11 -19.81
CA ALA A 80 37.85 -11.86 -18.75
C ALA A 80 38.06 -10.37 -18.45
N THR A 81 37.57 -9.45 -19.29
CA THR A 81 37.85 -8.01 -19.19
C THR A 81 37.50 -7.40 -17.82
N PRO A 82 36.31 -7.65 -17.23
CA PRO A 82 35.97 -7.04 -15.93
C PRO A 82 36.57 -7.77 -14.71
N VAL A 83 37.23 -8.93 -14.88
CA VAL A 83 37.70 -9.79 -13.76
C VAL A 83 38.57 -9.03 -12.77
N GLU A 84 39.61 -8.34 -13.26
CA GLU A 84 40.56 -7.64 -12.38
C GLU A 84 39.90 -6.49 -11.61
N ALA A 85 39.01 -5.75 -12.25
CA ALA A 85 38.30 -4.64 -11.61
C ALA A 85 37.34 -5.13 -10.52
N GLU A 86 36.55 -6.17 -10.81
CA GLU A 86 35.61 -6.76 -9.84
C GLU A 86 36.35 -7.47 -8.70
N LYS A 87 37.44 -8.19 -9.00
CA LYS A 87 38.31 -8.80 -8.00
C LYS A 87 38.95 -7.76 -7.09
N LYS A 88 39.54 -6.70 -7.65
CA LYS A 88 40.13 -5.59 -6.88
C LYS A 88 39.10 -4.94 -5.95
N TYR A 89 37.86 -4.74 -6.42
CA TYR A 89 36.80 -4.19 -5.58
C TYR A 89 36.38 -5.14 -4.46
N LEU A 90 36.28 -6.44 -4.74
CA LEU A 90 35.98 -7.45 -3.73
C LEU A 90 37.08 -7.52 -2.66
N LEU A 91 38.35 -7.55 -3.07
CA LEU A 91 39.48 -7.69 -2.14
C LEU A 91 39.63 -6.51 -1.18
N SER A 92 39.17 -5.31 -1.56
CA SER A 92 39.16 -4.17 -0.63
C SER A 92 38.16 -4.31 0.52
N LEU A 93 37.31 -5.33 0.51
CA LEU A 93 36.45 -5.68 1.64
C LEU A 93 37.22 -6.40 2.76
N ILE A 94 38.37 -7.02 2.48
CA ILE A 94 39.11 -7.81 3.48
C ILE A 94 39.47 -6.94 4.68
N GLY A 95 39.12 -7.42 5.88
CA GLY A 95 39.39 -6.73 7.15
C GLY A 95 38.46 -5.56 7.43
N ASN A 96 37.42 -5.35 6.61
CA ASN A 96 36.39 -4.38 6.90
C ASN A 96 35.64 -4.76 8.21
N ASP A 97 35.51 -3.77 9.10
CA ASP A 97 34.83 -3.94 10.38
C ASP A 97 33.37 -3.43 10.30
N PRO A 98 32.36 -4.32 10.36
CA PRO A 98 30.95 -3.95 10.27
C PRO A 98 30.51 -3.00 11.40
N ARG A 99 31.24 -2.99 12.54
CA ARG A 99 30.93 -2.15 13.71
C ARG A 99 31.33 -0.69 13.52
N LYS A 100 32.25 -0.41 12.59
CA LYS A 100 32.79 0.93 12.34
C LYS A 100 32.09 1.65 11.20
N PHE A 101 31.08 1.06 10.58
CA PHE A 101 30.39 1.70 9.46
C PHE A 101 29.62 2.95 9.93
N LYS A 102 30.17 4.12 9.62
CA LYS A 102 29.58 5.45 9.89
C LYS A 102 28.97 6.03 8.61
N GLY A 103 28.11 5.27 7.93
CA GLY A 103 27.38 5.81 6.78
C GLY A 103 26.56 7.06 7.17
N ASP A 104 26.39 7.99 6.24
CA ASP A 104 25.82 9.33 6.43
C ASP A 104 24.37 9.38 6.97
N THR A 105 23.72 8.24 7.24
CA THR A 105 22.26 8.14 7.35
C THR A 105 21.71 7.35 8.55
N GLY A 106 22.53 6.85 9.47
CA GLY A 106 21.99 6.33 10.75
C GLY A 106 22.63 5.05 11.30
N GLY A 107 23.86 5.15 11.80
CA GLY A 107 24.36 4.19 12.80
C GLY A 107 24.60 2.76 12.31
N GLY A 108 25.12 2.57 11.10
CA GLY A 108 25.64 1.26 10.68
C GLY A 108 24.62 0.30 10.03
N ARG A 109 23.31 0.58 10.07
CA ARG A 109 22.28 -0.40 9.66
C ARG A 109 21.96 -0.43 8.17
N HIS A 110 22.28 0.65 7.47
CA HIS A 110 22.25 0.71 6.01
C HIS A 110 23.40 -0.07 5.37
N TYR A 111 24.12 -0.89 6.13
CA TYR A 111 25.33 -1.51 5.63
C TYR A 111 25.02 -2.73 4.78
N ASP A 112 25.36 -2.66 3.50
CA ASP A 112 24.91 -3.62 2.49
C ASP A 112 26.07 -4.07 1.62
N GLN A 113 26.34 -5.37 1.62
CA GLN A 113 27.41 -5.97 0.81
C GLN A 113 26.88 -7.06 -0.13
N TYR A 114 25.58 -7.14 -0.39
CA TYR A 114 25.04 -8.28 -1.14
C TYR A 114 25.73 -8.42 -2.52
N LEU A 115 26.02 -7.31 -3.19
CA LEU A 115 26.79 -7.32 -4.45
C LEU A 115 28.20 -7.89 -4.30
N ASN A 116 28.88 -7.69 -3.17
CA ASN A 116 30.19 -8.27 -2.90
C ASN A 116 30.11 -9.77 -2.57
N VAL A 117 29.00 -10.22 -1.99
CA VAL A 117 28.74 -11.66 -1.85
C VAL A 117 28.64 -12.32 -3.23
N LEU A 118 27.92 -11.70 -4.16
CA LEU A 118 27.81 -12.21 -5.53
C LEU A 118 29.15 -12.19 -6.28
N ARG A 119 29.98 -11.16 -6.07
CA ARG A 119 31.37 -11.14 -6.58
C ARG A 119 32.18 -12.32 -6.06
N TYR A 120 32.10 -12.62 -4.76
CA TYR A 120 32.84 -13.73 -4.16
C TYR A 120 32.43 -15.07 -4.77
N ASP A 121 31.13 -15.31 -4.93
CA ASP A 121 30.61 -16.53 -5.57
C ASP A 121 31.09 -16.65 -7.03
N ALA A 122 30.98 -15.58 -7.81
CA ALA A 122 31.39 -15.54 -9.22
C ALA A 122 32.91 -15.66 -9.44
N LEU A 123 33.72 -15.13 -8.53
CA LEU A 123 35.18 -15.07 -8.66
C LEU A 123 35.90 -16.14 -7.85
N TYR A 124 35.20 -17.07 -7.20
CA TYR A 124 35.78 -18.01 -6.22
C TYR A 124 37.05 -18.73 -6.72
N ASP A 125 37.01 -19.24 -7.96
CA ASP A 125 38.12 -19.97 -8.60
C ASP A 125 39.29 -19.06 -9.04
N ARG A 126 39.06 -17.74 -9.07
CA ARG A 126 40.06 -16.72 -9.44
C ARG A 126 40.74 -16.10 -8.23
N LEU A 127 40.30 -16.45 -7.03
CA LEU A 127 40.91 -16.02 -5.78
C LEU A 127 42.06 -16.97 -5.41
N SER A 128 43.13 -16.43 -4.85
CA SER A 128 44.13 -17.25 -4.15
C SER A 128 43.53 -17.80 -2.86
N GLU A 129 44.18 -18.80 -2.27
CA GLU A 129 43.75 -19.34 -0.97
C GLU A 129 43.76 -18.27 0.13
N ALA A 130 44.79 -17.41 0.16
CA ALA A 130 44.89 -16.31 1.12
C ALA A 130 43.79 -15.27 0.92
N GLU A 131 43.48 -14.92 -0.33
CA GLU A 131 42.39 -14.01 -0.67
C GLU A 131 41.03 -14.59 -0.26
N ARG A 132 40.76 -15.87 -0.57
CA ARG A 132 39.54 -16.57 -0.13
C ARG A 132 39.44 -16.54 1.39
N LYS A 133 40.50 -16.91 2.09
CA LYS A 133 40.52 -16.92 3.55
C LYS A 133 40.22 -15.54 4.14
N GLY A 134 40.85 -14.47 3.64
CA GLY A 134 40.61 -13.11 4.12
C GLY A 134 39.15 -12.66 3.95
N LEU A 135 38.52 -12.98 2.82
CA LEU A 135 37.11 -12.69 2.58
C LEU A 135 36.19 -13.53 3.48
N GLN A 136 36.50 -14.82 3.62
CA GLN A 136 35.78 -15.76 4.46
C GLN A 136 35.81 -15.38 5.94
N ASP A 137 36.95 -14.89 6.44
CA ASP A 137 37.10 -14.40 7.80
C ASP A 137 36.29 -13.10 7.99
N THR A 138 36.31 -12.21 6.99
CA THR A 138 35.50 -10.97 6.99
C THR A 138 34.00 -11.28 7.00
N PHE A 139 33.54 -12.24 6.18
CA PHE A 139 32.13 -12.66 6.14
C PHE A 139 31.69 -13.23 7.48
N ARG A 140 32.52 -14.06 8.12
CA ARG A 140 32.23 -14.60 9.45
C ARG A 140 32.18 -13.53 10.54
N ASP A 141 33.05 -12.53 10.49
CA ASP A 141 32.97 -11.38 11.40
C ASP A 141 31.67 -10.60 11.22
N PHE A 142 31.24 -10.38 9.98
CA PHE A 142 29.96 -9.75 9.67
C PHE A 142 28.77 -10.55 10.19
N ILE A 143 28.75 -11.87 9.94
CA ILE A 143 27.69 -12.77 10.40
C ILE A 143 27.64 -12.79 11.92
N ARG A 144 28.79 -12.90 12.61
CA ARG A 144 28.88 -12.83 14.07
C ARG A 144 28.31 -11.52 14.59
N HIS A 145 28.71 -10.39 14.01
CA HIS A 145 28.19 -9.09 14.41
C HIS A 145 26.66 -9.03 14.33
N HIS A 146 26.08 -9.53 13.22
CA HIS A 146 24.63 -9.55 13.06
C HIS A 146 23.92 -10.55 14.00
N CYS A 147 24.43 -11.77 14.15
CA CYS A 147 23.72 -12.83 14.84
C CYS A 147 23.95 -12.85 16.36
N GLU A 148 25.10 -12.38 16.83
CA GLU A 148 25.54 -12.54 18.23
C GLU A 148 25.66 -11.19 18.96
N GLU A 149 26.10 -10.14 18.27
CA GLU A 149 26.38 -8.84 18.91
C GLU A 149 25.22 -7.85 18.80
N GLU A 150 24.33 -8.01 17.81
CA GLU A 150 23.16 -7.16 17.66
C GLU A 150 22.11 -7.48 18.73
N THR A 151 21.92 -6.55 19.65
CA THR A 151 21.06 -6.75 20.82
C THR A 151 19.66 -6.18 20.64
N LEU A 152 19.44 -5.36 19.61
CA LEU A 152 18.19 -4.63 19.43
C LEU A 152 16.97 -5.55 19.26
N PRO A 153 15.91 -5.31 20.03
CA PRO A 153 14.65 -6.00 19.83
C PRO A 153 13.93 -5.43 18.60
N PHE A 154 13.57 -6.32 17.66
CA PHE A 154 12.70 -6.00 16.54
C PHE A 154 11.26 -6.38 16.89
N THR A 155 10.35 -5.45 16.60
CA THR A 155 8.92 -5.71 16.56
C THR A 155 8.41 -5.33 15.17
N ARG A 156 7.17 -5.69 14.85
CA ARG A 156 6.52 -5.25 13.62
C ARG A 156 6.55 -3.73 13.44
N THR A 157 6.58 -2.99 14.53
CA THR A 157 6.45 -1.53 14.59
C THR A 157 7.77 -0.78 14.79
N SER A 158 8.81 -1.43 15.34
CA SER A 158 10.13 -0.83 15.54
C SER A 158 11.11 -1.11 14.39
N TRP A 159 10.75 -2.02 13.49
CA TRP A 159 11.59 -2.42 12.38
C TRP A 159 11.22 -1.65 11.10
N LEU A 160 12.24 -1.07 10.46
CA LEU A 160 12.17 -0.36 9.18
C LEU A 160 12.93 -1.20 8.14
N PRO A 161 12.32 -2.21 7.51
CA PRO A 161 13.10 -3.15 6.71
C PRO A 161 13.79 -2.47 5.52
N ASN A 162 13.17 -1.46 4.91
CA ASN A 162 13.80 -0.63 3.89
C ASN A 162 15.17 -0.03 4.28
N MET A 163 15.38 0.24 5.57
CA MET A 163 16.58 0.85 6.12
C MET A 163 17.47 -0.16 6.85
N GLN A 164 16.86 -1.18 7.46
CA GLN A 164 17.48 -2.04 8.46
C GLN A 164 17.70 -3.46 7.96
N TRP A 165 17.00 -3.90 6.91
CA TRP A 165 17.19 -5.21 6.24
C TRP A 165 18.50 -5.37 5.47
N PRO A 166 19.11 -4.32 4.87
CA PRO A 166 20.30 -4.50 4.04
C PRO A 166 21.45 -5.24 4.73
N ARG A 167 21.66 -4.98 6.04
CA ARG A 167 22.67 -5.69 6.85
C ARG A 167 22.27 -7.15 7.15
N PRO A 168 21.10 -7.45 7.76
CA PRO A 168 20.62 -8.82 7.94
C PRO A 168 20.70 -9.67 6.67
N ILE A 169 20.15 -9.19 5.55
CA ILE A 169 20.14 -9.98 4.30
C ILE A 169 21.54 -10.17 3.72
N THR A 170 22.45 -9.20 3.90
CA THR A 170 23.87 -9.37 3.58
C THR A 170 24.48 -10.52 4.39
N ALA A 171 24.23 -10.60 5.69
CA ALA A 171 24.73 -11.70 6.53
C ALA A 171 24.17 -13.06 6.08
N HIS A 172 22.88 -13.11 5.75
CA HIS A 172 22.23 -14.30 5.19
C HIS A 172 22.93 -14.76 3.90
N LEU A 173 23.13 -13.85 2.95
CA LEU A 173 23.78 -14.16 1.68
C LEU A 173 25.26 -14.54 1.87
N MET A 174 25.98 -13.90 2.80
CA MET A 174 27.34 -14.31 3.16
C MET A 174 27.37 -15.75 3.68
N ALA A 175 26.43 -16.14 4.55
CA ALA A 175 26.35 -17.50 5.06
C ALA A 175 26.10 -18.52 3.93
N VAL A 176 25.21 -18.18 2.98
CA VAL A 176 24.99 -18.98 1.76
C VAL A 176 26.27 -19.11 0.96
N ALA A 177 26.97 -18.01 0.66
CA ALA A 177 28.21 -18.02 -0.10
C ALA A 177 29.32 -18.84 0.58
N LEU A 178 29.32 -18.92 1.92
CA LEU A 178 30.24 -19.79 2.67
C LEU A 178 29.87 -21.28 2.59
N ARG A 179 28.67 -21.63 2.14
CA ARG A 179 28.10 -22.99 2.12
C ARG A 179 28.08 -23.63 3.52
N ASP A 180 27.90 -22.80 4.53
CA ASP A 180 27.98 -23.18 5.94
C ASP A 180 26.56 -23.27 6.53
N GLU A 181 26.03 -24.50 6.58
CA GLU A 181 24.64 -24.74 7.03
C GLU A 181 24.38 -24.19 8.43
N GLN A 182 25.36 -24.30 9.34
CA GLN A 182 25.22 -23.82 10.70
C GLN A 182 25.03 -22.30 10.71
N LEU A 183 25.84 -21.55 9.95
CA LEU A 183 25.69 -20.11 9.82
C LEU A 183 24.39 -19.72 9.11
N ILE A 184 23.97 -20.48 8.08
CA ILE A 184 22.70 -20.26 7.37
C ILE A 184 21.52 -20.35 8.36
N ARG A 185 21.47 -21.42 9.17
CA ARG A 185 20.43 -21.59 10.19
C ARG A 185 20.53 -20.54 11.29
N GLN A 186 21.74 -20.15 11.69
CA GLN A 186 21.95 -19.08 12.68
C GLN A 186 21.39 -17.73 12.17
N CYS A 187 21.67 -17.36 10.92
CA CYS A 187 21.09 -16.17 10.29
C CYS A 187 19.56 -16.27 10.18
N PHE A 188 19.05 -17.41 9.72
CA PHE A 188 17.60 -17.63 9.59
C PHE A 188 16.85 -17.40 10.92
N HIS A 189 17.43 -17.85 12.04
CA HIS A 189 16.90 -17.71 13.39
C HIS A 189 17.33 -16.41 14.12
N SER A 190 18.13 -15.54 13.48
CA SER A 190 18.61 -14.32 14.13
C SER A 190 17.46 -13.34 14.41
N LYS A 191 17.70 -12.38 15.30
CA LYS A 191 16.77 -11.26 15.53
C LYS A 191 16.67 -10.42 14.25
N GLY A 192 15.46 -10.28 13.72
CA GLY A 192 15.27 -9.61 12.43
C GLY A 192 15.83 -10.42 11.26
N GLY A 193 16.01 -11.73 11.42
CA GLY A 193 16.35 -12.66 10.34
C GLY A 193 15.12 -13.13 9.56
N TRP A 194 15.34 -14.06 8.63
CA TRP A 194 14.30 -14.57 7.73
C TRP A 194 13.06 -15.10 8.48
N LYS A 195 13.25 -15.91 9.52
CA LYS A 195 12.14 -16.48 10.29
C LYS A 195 11.24 -15.38 10.89
N PHE A 196 11.85 -14.41 11.58
CA PHE A 196 11.13 -13.28 12.16
C PHE A 196 10.38 -12.47 11.09
N TYR A 197 10.99 -12.26 9.93
CA TYR A 197 10.35 -11.51 8.84
C TYR A 197 9.00 -12.12 8.45
N PHE A 198 8.97 -13.43 8.23
CA PHE A 198 7.77 -14.14 7.78
C PHE A 198 6.81 -14.49 8.93
N ASP A 199 7.29 -14.72 10.14
CA ASP A 199 6.44 -15.08 11.28
C ASP A 199 5.81 -13.89 11.99
N ASP A 200 6.57 -12.80 12.13
CA ASP A 200 6.21 -11.72 13.03
C ASP A 200 6.01 -10.39 12.29
N TYR A 201 6.82 -10.12 11.26
CA TYR A 201 6.75 -8.85 10.56
C TYR A 201 5.64 -8.78 9.51
N LEU A 202 5.55 -9.77 8.61
CA LEU A 202 4.48 -9.79 7.60
C LEU A 202 3.11 -9.88 8.27
N ALA A 203 2.21 -9.00 7.84
CA ALA A 203 0.82 -8.97 8.29
C ALA A 203 -0.05 -9.85 7.39
N ASP A 204 -1.02 -10.57 8.00
CA ASP A 204 -1.97 -11.45 7.30
C ASP A 204 -1.27 -12.48 6.37
N GLY A 205 -0.05 -12.87 6.74
CA GLY A 205 0.78 -13.82 6.01
C GLY A 205 1.31 -13.32 4.66
N GLN A 206 1.23 -12.03 4.34
CA GLN A 206 1.73 -11.54 3.05
C GLN A 206 2.06 -10.05 2.97
N PHE A 207 1.44 -9.19 3.77
CA PHE A 207 1.56 -7.76 3.58
C PHE A 207 2.74 -7.17 4.35
N TYR A 208 3.45 -6.29 3.65
CA TYR A 208 4.52 -5.49 4.19
C TYR A 208 4.01 -4.57 5.31
N GLY A 209 4.68 -4.58 6.48
CA GLY A 209 4.26 -3.88 7.69
C GLY A 209 4.54 -2.37 7.71
N GLU A 210 5.31 -1.87 6.75
CA GLU A 210 5.49 -0.46 6.44
C GLU A 210 4.52 -0.04 5.31
N GLU A 211 4.53 1.23 4.92
CA GLU A 211 3.89 1.66 3.68
C GLU A 211 4.31 0.84 2.44
N PHE A 212 3.36 0.53 1.56
CA PHE A 212 3.62 -0.30 0.39
C PHE A 212 4.58 0.32 -0.62
N GLY A 213 4.71 1.65 -0.62
CA GLY A 213 5.61 2.38 -1.51
C GLY A 213 7.11 2.07 -1.30
N LYS A 214 7.47 1.41 -0.19
CA LYS A 214 8.85 1.07 0.20
C LYS A 214 9.17 -0.42 0.21
N GLN A 215 8.21 -1.24 -0.20
CA GLN A 215 8.39 -2.69 -0.39
C GLN A 215 9.53 -3.01 -1.41
N TYR A 216 9.95 -2.03 -2.21
CA TYR A 216 10.97 -2.18 -3.24
C TYR A 216 12.37 -2.57 -2.75
N SER A 217 12.65 -2.40 -1.45
CA SER A 217 14.00 -2.38 -0.91
C SER A 217 14.62 -3.76 -0.68
N MET A 218 13.84 -4.85 -0.82
CA MET A 218 14.26 -6.17 -0.30
C MET A 218 13.91 -7.39 -1.15
N ILE A 219 12.83 -7.34 -1.95
CA ILE A 219 12.28 -8.55 -2.59
C ILE A 219 13.35 -9.25 -3.45
N GLY A 220 14.19 -8.48 -4.15
CA GLY A 220 15.27 -9.00 -4.97
C GLY A 220 16.26 -9.86 -4.19
N GLU A 221 16.83 -9.32 -3.11
CA GLU A 221 17.79 -10.05 -2.27
C GLU A 221 17.17 -11.25 -1.57
N MET A 222 15.88 -11.17 -1.25
CA MET A 222 15.14 -12.32 -0.70
C MET A 222 15.02 -13.46 -1.71
N PHE A 223 14.82 -13.16 -3.00
CA PHE A 223 14.90 -14.19 -4.04
C PHE A 223 16.31 -14.79 -4.15
N LEU A 224 17.36 -14.00 -4.01
CA LEU A 224 18.74 -14.50 -4.00
C LEU A 224 19.00 -15.46 -2.83
N TRP A 225 18.48 -15.15 -1.65
CA TRP A 225 18.52 -16.07 -0.51
C TRP A 225 17.84 -17.38 -0.84
N CYS A 226 16.57 -17.33 -1.29
CA CYS A 226 15.78 -18.52 -1.60
C CYS A 226 16.46 -19.42 -2.64
N ARG A 227 16.96 -18.86 -3.74
CA ARG A 227 17.71 -19.61 -4.77
C ARG A 227 18.98 -20.23 -4.21
N GLY A 228 19.72 -19.46 -3.41
CA GLY A 228 20.95 -19.90 -2.79
C GLY A 228 20.75 -21.11 -1.87
N VAL A 229 19.80 -21.02 -0.94
CA VAL A 229 19.51 -22.13 0.00
C VAL A 229 18.87 -23.32 -0.71
N GLU A 230 18.02 -23.12 -1.71
CA GLU A 230 17.45 -24.22 -2.52
C GLU A 230 18.55 -25.03 -3.21
N ARG A 231 19.53 -24.36 -3.82
CA ARG A 231 20.67 -25.02 -4.50
C ARG A 231 21.60 -25.75 -3.53
N LEU A 232 21.61 -25.36 -2.25
CA LEU A 232 22.30 -26.07 -1.18
C LEU A 232 21.48 -27.23 -0.59
N GLY A 233 20.26 -27.47 -1.07
CA GLY A 233 19.36 -28.50 -0.52
C GLY A 233 18.62 -28.09 0.74
N LEU A 234 18.61 -26.79 1.07
CA LEU A 234 18.02 -26.19 2.28
C LEU A 234 16.76 -25.37 1.93
N ASN A 235 15.94 -25.88 1.02
CA ASN A 235 14.77 -25.16 0.52
C ASN A 235 13.71 -24.89 1.61
N ASP A 236 13.71 -25.65 2.70
CA ASP A 236 12.88 -25.42 3.90
C ASP A 236 13.15 -24.07 4.58
N LEU A 237 14.31 -23.46 4.31
CA LEU A 237 14.70 -22.13 4.80
C LEU A 237 14.44 -21.00 3.78
N GLY A 238 14.05 -21.35 2.54
CA GLY A 238 13.87 -20.45 1.41
C GLY A 238 12.44 -20.50 0.86
N TYR A 239 12.27 -20.95 -0.38
CA TYR A 239 10.94 -21.02 -1.02
C TYR A 239 9.99 -21.99 -0.33
N GLY A 240 10.50 -23.04 0.30
CA GLY A 240 9.72 -24.04 1.03
C GLY A 240 9.30 -23.59 2.44
N TYR A 241 9.83 -22.47 2.93
CA TYR A 241 9.47 -21.97 4.25
C TYR A 241 8.04 -21.42 4.27
N THR A 242 7.25 -21.84 5.27
CA THR A 242 5.93 -21.29 5.58
C THR A 242 5.93 -20.74 7.00
N GLY A 243 5.87 -19.42 7.12
CA GLY A 243 5.75 -18.73 8.38
C GLY A 243 4.32 -18.63 8.92
N LYS A 244 4.16 -17.92 10.03
CA LYS A 244 2.87 -17.65 10.69
C LYS A 244 1.85 -17.06 9.72
N GLY A 245 0.58 -17.42 9.88
CA GLY A 245 -0.50 -16.97 8.99
C GLY A 245 -0.39 -17.51 7.55
N GLY A 246 0.45 -18.53 7.32
CA GLY A 246 0.73 -19.09 6.01
C GLY A 246 1.66 -18.21 5.16
N ALA A 247 2.54 -17.45 5.79
CA ALA A 247 3.45 -16.54 5.09
C ALA A 247 4.48 -17.29 4.26
N THR A 248 4.62 -16.93 2.98
CA THR A 248 5.61 -17.55 2.08
C THR A 248 6.23 -16.51 1.18
N MET A 249 7.41 -16.80 0.61
CA MET A 249 8.02 -15.92 -0.38
C MET A 249 7.09 -15.68 -1.59
N ARG A 250 6.29 -16.69 -1.96
CA ARG A 250 5.28 -16.56 -3.03
C ARG A 250 4.24 -15.52 -2.68
N ARG A 251 3.58 -15.66 -1.54
CA ARG A 251 2.52 -14.74 -1.10
C ARG A 251 3.05 -13.33 -0.89
N TYR A 252 4.29 -13.17 -0.41
CA TYR A 252 4.92 -11.86 -0.29
C TYR A 252 5.17 -11.19 -1.66
N ALA A 253 5.59 -11.96 -2.68
CA ALA A 253 5.71 -11.43 -4.04
C ALA A 253 4.34 -11.11 -4.67
N GLU A 254 3.36 -11.99 -4.50
CA GLU A 254 1.97 -11.79 -4.94
C GLU A 254 1.30 -10.61 -4.20
N SER A 255 1.78 -10.23 -3.01
CA SER A 255 1.22 -9.11 -2.24
C SER A 255 1.28 -7.78 -3.01
N VAL A 256 2.30 -7.59 -3.86
CA VAL A 256 2.44 -6.41 -4.72
C VAL A 256 1.28 -6.33 -5.73
N ILE A 257 0.85 -7.48 -6.26
CA ILE A 257 -0.32 -7.60 -7.15
C ILE A 257 -1.60 -7.47 -6.34
N ALA A 258 -1.68 -8.06 -5.15
CA ALA A 258 -2.87 -8.04 -4.31
C ALA A 258 -3.31 -6.62 -3.91
N ILE A 259 -2.38 -5.66 -3.85
CA ILE A 259 -2.67 -4.24 -3.59
C ILE A 259 -2.86 -3.42 -4.88
N GLY A 260 -2.98 -4.07 -6.04
CA GLY A 260 -3.14 -3.40 -7.33
C GLY A 260 -4.55 -2.85 -7.59
N TRP A 261 -4.59 -1.66 -8.16
CA TRP A 261 -5.76 -1.02 -8.77
C TRP A 261 -6.00 -1.58 -10.18
N PRO A 262 -7.21 -1.42 -10.75
CA PRO A 262 -7.40 -1.70 -12.17
C PRO A 262 -6.54 -0.75 -13.01
N ARG A 263 -6.29 -1.12 -14.27
CA ARG A 263 -5.55 -0.31 -15.23
C ARG A 263 -6.07 1.13 -15.28
N THR A 264 -5.16 2.08 -15.24
CA THR A 264 -5.38 3.47 -15.62
C THR A 264 -4.91 3.66 -17.07
N GLU A 265 -5.82 4.10 -17.96
CA GLU A 265 -5.41 4.37 -19.34
C GLU A 265 -4.62 5.68 -19.43
N ILE A 266 -3.53 5.66 -20.18
CA ILE A 266 -2.78 6.87 -20.57
C ILE A 266 -3.03 7.05 -22.07
N PRO A 267 -3.87 8.01 -22.50
CA PRO A 267 -4.18 8.17 -23.91
C PRO A 267 -2.93 8.48 -24.72
N GLY A 268 -2.71 7.77 -25.84
CA GLY A 268 -1.49 7.89 -26.65
C GLY A 268 -0.23 7.27 -26.03
N GLY A 269 -0.32 6.77 -24.80
CA GLY A 269 0.76 6.11 -24.07
C GLY A 269 0.55 4.60 -23.88
N LEU A 270 1.33 4.01 -22.98
CA LEU A 270 1.10 2.65 -22.51
C LEU A 270 0.45 2.67 -21.11
N PRO A 271 -0.41 1.69 -20.79
CA PRO A 271 -1.22 1.76 -19.59
C PRO A 271 -0.43 1.65 -18.29
N HIS A 272 -1.00 2.25 -17.25
CA HIS A 272 -0.45 2.25 -15.90
C HIS A 272 -1.26 1.33 -15.00
N TYR A 273 -0.59 0.56 -14.14
CA TYR A 273 -1.23 -0.32 -13.15
C TYR A 273 -0.83 0.16 -11.75
N PRO A 274 -1.64 1.05 -11.14
CA PRO A 274 -1.29 1.63 -9.85
C PRO A 274 -1.42 0.60 -8.74
N GLN A 275 -0.78 0.87 -7.61
CA GLN A 275 -1.00 0.13 -6.36
C GLN A 275 -1.55 1.05 -5.28
N VAL A 276 -2.18 0.49 -4.26
CA VAL A 276 -2.61 1.23 -3.06
C VAL A 276 -1.40 1.95 -2.48
N THR A 277 -1.59 3.24 -2.19
CA THR A 277 -0.60 4.04 -1.48
C THR A 277 -1.17 4.49 -0.15
N MET A 278 -0.32 4.48 0.87
CA MET A 278 -0.61 4.94 2.23
C MET A 278 0.70 5.39 2.86
N GLY A 279 0.66 6.08 4.00
CA GLY A 279 1.86 6.56 4.66
C GLY A 279 2.51 7.79 4.00
N ASP A 280 3.83 7.86 4.04
CA ASP A 280 4.63 9.02 3.65
C ASP A 280 5.12 9.02 2.19
N ALA A 281 5.00 7.93 1.43
CA ALA A 281 5.40 7.81 0.03
C ALA A 281 4.19 7.57 -0.89
N ARG A 282 3.51 8.68 -1.18
CA ARG A 282 2.42 8.78 -2.17
C ARG A 282 2.83 9.61 -3.39
N GLY A 283 4.14 9.68 -3.64
CA GLY A 283 4.73 10.40 -4.77
C GLY A 283 4.48 9.72 -6.12
N SER A 284 4.72 10.48 -7.20
CA SER A 284 4.57 9.99 -8.57
C SER A 284 5.58 8.89 -8.91
N SER A 285 5.12 7.84 -9.60
CA SER A 285 5.97 6.79 -10.17
C SER A 285 6.42 7.10 -11.60
N VAL A 286 5.58 7.80 -12.38
CA VAL A 286 5.85 8.13 -13.78
C VAL A 286 6.60 9.45 -13.86
N ALA A 287 7.84 9.39 -14.37
CA ALA A 287 8.65 10.58 -14.61
C ALA A 287 7.99 11.47 -15.66
N GLY A 288 7.94 12.78 -15.39
CA GLY A 288 7.34 13.75 -16.31
C GLY A 288 5.81 13.68 -16.42
N ALA A 289 5.14 12.92 -15.56
CA ALA A 289 3.69 12.95 -15.50
C ALA A 289 3.18 14.09 -14.60
N PRO A 290 1.91 14.52 -14.76
CA PRO A 290 1.28 15.45 -13.83
C PRO A 290 1.40 14.94 -12.40
N PRO A 291 1.66 15.85 -11.43
CA PRO A 291 1.84 15.46 -10.05
C PRO A 291 0.59 14.73 -9.53
N TYR A 292 0.81 13.69 -8.74
CA TYR A 292 -0.19 12.89 -8.01
C TYR A 292 -1.09 11.97 -8.83
N VAL A 293 -1.24 12.16 -10.14
CA VAL A 293 -2.16 11.34 -10.95
C VAL A 293 -1.70 9.88 -11.00
N PHE A 294 -0.40 9.65 -11.14
CA PHE A 294 0.19 8.31 -11.20
C PHE A 294 1.08 8.06 -9.99
N GLN A 295 0.47 7.67 -8.88
CA GLN A 295 1.20 7.29 -7.66
C GLN A 295 2.00 6.00 -7.87
N LYS A 296 2.53 5.40 -6.80
CA LYS A 296 3.25 4.11 -6.86
C LYS A 296 2.46 3.06 -7.63
N SER A 297 3.18 2.19 -8.33
CA SER A 297 2.57 1.29 -9.30
C SER A 297 3.23 -0.08 -9.32
N ILE A 298 2.50 -1.06 -9.83
CA ILE A 298 3.01 -2.35 -10.29
C ILE A 298 3.68 -2.16 -11.66
N VAL A 299 2.99 -1.47 -12.57
CA VAL A 299 3.48 -1.13 -13.92
C VAL A 299 3.34 0.38 -14.11
N ASP A 300 4.46 1.07 -14.33
CA ASP A 300 4.49 2.53 -14.38
C ASP A 300 3.77 3.06 -15.63
N GLY A 301 3.77 2.31 -16.73
CA GLY A 301 3.23 2.75 -18.01
C GLY A 301 4.13 3.78 -18.69
N PHE A 302 3.68 4.30 -19.83
CA PHE A 302 4.43 5.30 -20.60
C PHE A 302 3.52 6.43 -21.02
N LEU A 303 4.01 7.67 -20.91
CA LEU A 303 3.35 8.85 -21.46
C LEU A 303 3.42 8.85 -22.99
N PRO A 304 2.61 9.68 -23.69
CA PRO A 304 2.63 9.78 -25.15
C PRO A 304 4.01 10.08 -25.75
N GLY A 305 4.83 10.84 -25.04
CA GLY A 305 6.20 11.14 -25.44
C GLY A 305 7.20 9.99 -25.25
N GLY A 306 6.75 8.82 -24.80
CA GLY A 306 7.61 7.67 -24.52
C GLY A 306 8.37 7.74 -23.19
N THR A 307 8.15 8.78 -22.38
CA THR A 307 8.70 8.88 -21.02
C THR A 307 7.90 8.01 -20.05
N GLY A 308 8.59 7.27 -19.18
CA GLY A 308 7.97 6.39 -18.19
C GLY A 308 8.71 5.06 -18.11
N GLY A 309 7.97 4.00 -17.80
CA GLY A 309 8.45 2.64 -17.73
C GLY A 309 9.02 2.26 -16.37
N ASN A 310 8.83 0.98 -16.01
CA ASN A 310 9.39 0.44 -14.79
C ASN A 310 10.91 0.44 -14.85
N ARG A 311 11.52 1.05 -13.85
CA ARG A 311 12.97 0.92 -13.62
C ARG A 311 13.30 -0.52 -13.23
N ALA A 312 14.37 -1.06 -13.77
CA ALA A 312 14.91 -2.37 -13.37
C ALA A 312 15.75 -2.28 -12.08
N TRP A 313 16.42 -1.15 -11.89
CA TRP A 313 17.35 -0.90 -10.80
C TRP A 313 17.12 0.45 -10.11
N MET A 314 17.33 0.49 -8.79
CA MET A 314 17.37 1.74 -8.02
C MET A 314 18.44 1.70 -6.93
N ALA A 315 19.29 2.71 -6.91
CA ALA A 315 20.21 3.01 -5.82
C ALA A 315 19.76 4.27 -5.05
N ALA A 316 19.55 4.16 -3.74
CA ALA A 316 19.24 5.29 -2.87
C ALA A 316 20.03 5.20 -1.55
N ASN A 317 20.30 6.36 -0.93
CA ASN A 317 21.10 6.43 0.30
C ASN A 317 20.54 5.54 1.43
N MET A 318 19.21 5.47 1.54
CA MET A 318 18.53 4.76 2.64
C MET A 318 18.43 3.25 2.40
N ASN A 319 18.60 2.80 1.16
CA ASN A 319 18.39 1.40 0.77
C ASN A 319 19.63 0.52 0.98
N GLY A 320 20.77 1.11 1.33
CA GLY A 320 22.01 0.34 1.45
C GLY A 320 23.22 1.10 0.92
N ARG A 321 24.30 1.02 1.67
CA ARG A 321 25.62 1.49 1.28
C ARG A 321 26.67 0.44 1.60
N ASP A 322 27.64 0.30 0.71
CA ASP A 322 28.67 -0.70 0.85
C ASP A 322 29.89 -0.24 1.67
N HIS A 323 30.95 -1.03 1.67
CA HIS A 323 32.15 -0.81 2.49
C HIS A 323 32.95 0.42 2.08
N LYS A 324 32.67 0.96 0.88
CA LYS A 324 33.23 2.22 0.37
C LYS A 324 32.21 3.36 0.43
N ASN A 325 31.12 3.18 1.18
CA ASN A 325 30.00 4.11 1.27
C ASN A 325 29.32 4.35 -0.10
N ALA A 326 29.52 3.47 -1.09
CA ALA A 326 28.85 3.56 -2.38
C ALA A 326 27.40 3.09 -2.24
N LYS A 327 26.47 3.71 -2.97
CA LYS A 327 25.07 3.27 -2.97
C LYS A 327 25.00 1.88 -3.63
N VAL A 328 24.18 1.02 -3.05
CA VAL A 328 23.95 -0.32 -3.59
C VAL A 328 22.69 -0.32 -4.45
N ASP A 329 22.80 -0.80 -5.69
CA ASP A 329 21.65 -0.98 -6.57
C ASP A 329 20.70 -2.03 -6.01
N LYS A 330 19.39 -1.79 -6.10
CA LYS A 330 18.34 -2.73 -5.73
C LYS A 330 17.59 -3.17 -6.97
N MET A 331 17.35 -4.48 -7.07
CA MET A 331 16.43 -5.02 -8.07
C MET A 331 15.02 -4.47 -7.82
N LEU A 332 14.32 -4.13 -8.89
CA LEU A 332 12.93 -3.66 -8.86
C LEU A 332 11.97 -4.66 -9.52
N ALA A 333 10.69 -4.26 -9.64
CA ALA A 333 9.59 -5.09 -10.11
C ALA A 333 9.88 -5.92 -11.38
N PRO A 334 10.56 -5.42 -12.43
CA PRO A 334 10.92 -6.25 -13.59
C PRO A 334 11.67 -7.52 -13.20
N HIS A 335 12.72 -7.40 -12.37
CA HIS A 335 13.50 -8.55 -11.93
C HIS A 335 12.75 -9.43 -10.95
N TRP A 336 11.97 -8.86 -10.03
CA TRP A 336 11.16 -9.66 -9.11
C TRP A 336 10.16 -10.52 -9.86
N PHE A 337 9.50 -9.96 -10.87
CA PHE A 337 8.46 -10.66 -11.62
C PHE A 337 9.04 -11.66 -12.61
N GLU A 338 10.20 -11.40 -13.21
CA GLU A 338 10.92 -12.42 -14.00
C GLU A 338 11.31 -13.63 -13.12
N LEU A 339 11.86 -13.38 -11.94
CA LEU A 339 12.20 -14.41 -10.96
C LEU A 339 10.96 -15.18 -10.48
N ALA A 340 9.90 -14.44 -10.13
CA ALA A 340 8.65 -15.02 -9.65
C ALA A 340 7.93 -15.82 -10.74
N HIS A 341 7.88 -15.33 -11.99
CA HIS A 341 7.28 -16.04 -13.13
C HIS A 341 8.02 -17.34 -13.43
N THR A 342 9.35 -17.29 -13.44
CA THR A 342 10.17 -18.50 -13.69
C THR A 342 9.95 -19.56 -12.61
N ARG A 343 9.68 -19.14 -11.36
CA ARG A 343 9.42 -20.04 -10.24
C ARG A 343 7.95 -20.51 -10.14
N TRP A 344 7.01 -19.60 -10.37
CA TRP A 344 5.57 -19.78 -10.21
C TRP A 344 4.86 -19.27 -11.48
N PRO A 345 4.95 -20.00 -12.60
CA PRO A 345 4.35 -19.57 -13.86
C PRO A 345 2.82 -19.45 -13.77
N ASP A 346 2.20 -20.18 -12.85
CA ASP A 346 0.77 -20.10 -12.53
C ASP A 346 0.38 -18.79 -11.82
N GLY A 347 1.33 -18.07 -11.22
CA GLY A 347 1.11 -16.79 -10.52
C GLY A 347 0.82 -15.59 -11.44
N LYS A 348 0.85 -15.78 -12.76
CA LYS A 348 0.50 -14.76 -13.78
C LYS A 348 1.32 -13.47 -13.73
N PHE A 349 2.56 -13.54 -13.24
CA PHE A 349 3.50 -12.42 -13.24
C PHE A 349 3.88 -11.95 -14.66
N ASP A 350 3.82 -12.85 -15.64
CA ASP A 350 4.02 -12.60 -17.07
C ASP A 350 3.00 -11.61 -17.65
N TYR A 351 1.77 -11.60 -17.14
CA TYR A 351 0.79 -10.58 -17.49
C TYR A 351 1.35 -9.17 -17.27
N PHE A 352 1.86 -8.91 -16.07
CA PHE A 352 2.40 -7.59 -15.71
C PHE A 352 3.71 -7.30 -16.44
N LEU A 353 4.59 -8.29 -16.59
CA LEU A 353 5.82 -8.14 -17.39
C LEU A 353 5.48 -7.70 -18.82
N ALA A 354 4.50 -8.33 -19.47
CA ALA A 354 4.07 -7.95 -20.83
C ALA A 354 3.60 -6.49 -20.94
N GLN A 355 3.08 -5.91 -19.86
CA GLN A 355 2.69 -4.50 -19.80
C GLN A 355 3.86 -3.54 -19.51
N MET A 356 5.01 -4.05 -19.06
CA MET A 356 6.25 -3.27 -18.86
C MET A 356 7.06 -3.05 -20.14
N ARG A 357 6.60 -3.58 -21.29
CA ARG A 357 7.26 -3.38 -22.61
C ARG A 357 7.35 -1.90 -22.97
N ARG A 358 8.35 -1.52 -23.76
CA ARG A 358 8.51 -0.13 -24.22
C ARG A 358 7.53 0.18 -25.37
N PRO A 359 7.23 1.47 -25.61
CA PRO A 359 6.46 1.88 -26.77
C PRO A 359 7.07 1.33 -28.08
N GLY A 360 6.23 0.74 -28.93
CA GLY A 360 6.65 0.12 -30.19
C GLY A 360 7.15 -1.33 -30.07
N GLU A 361 7.39 -1.84 -28.86
CA GLU A 361 7.72 -3.25 -28.67
C GLU A 361 6.45 -4.11 -28.72
N ALA A 362 6.47 -5.18 -29.52
CA ALA A 362 5.36 -6.13 -29.61
C ALA A 362 5.28 -7.05 -28.39
N VAL A 363 6.41 -7.33 -27.74
CA VAL A 363 6.54 -8.21 -26.58
C VAL A 363 7.44 -7.57 -25.54
N TYR A 364 7.26 -7.92 -24.27
CA TYR A 364 8.25 -7.60 -23.25
C TYR A 364 9.46 -8.51 -23.41
N THR A 365 10.65 -7.91 -23.55
CA THR A 365 11.92 -8.65 -23.61
C THR A 365 12.57 -8.68 -22.23
N PRO A 366 12.63 -9.85 -21.55
CA PRO A 366 13.16 -9.94 -20.20
C PRO A 366 14.65 -9.67 -20.13
N SER A 367 15.16 -9.49 -18.91
CA SER A 367 16.59 -9.60 -18.64
C SER A 367 17.11 -11.01 -18.96
N LEU A 368 18.40 -11.11 -19.27
CA LEU A 368 19.05 -12.41 -19.49
C LEU A 368 19.40 -13.13 -18.18
N TYR A 369 19.20 -12.48 -17.04
CA TYR A 369 19.69 -12.97 -15.74
C TYR A 369 18.88 -14.16 -15.22
N TRP A 370 17.59 -14.24 -15.53
CA TRP A 370 16.66 -15.13 -14.82
C TRP A 370 16.12 -16.27 -15.65
N GLY A 371 16.52 -16.37 -16.92
CA GLY A 371 16.08 -17.43 -17.82
C GLY A 371 14.64 -17.28 -18.34
N ALA A 372 13.95 -16.18 -18.05
CA ALA A 372 12.62 -15.89 -18.57
C ALA A 372 12.60 -15.82 -20.11
N ALA A 373 11.43 -16.11 -20.70
CA ALA A 373 11.18 -15.93 -22.14
C ALA A 373 10.42 -14.61 -22.40
N PRO A 374 10.47 -14.06 -23.62
CA PRO A 374 9.66 -12.89 -23.99
C PRO A 374 8.17 -13.10 -23.69
N ALA A 375 7.53 -12.10 -23.09
CA ALA A 375 6.12 -12.15 -22.73
C ALA A 375 5.28 -11.35 -23.74
N ASP A 376 4.38 -12.06 -24.43
CA ASP A 376 3.48 -11.49 -25.44
C ASP A 376 2.17 -11.03 -24.78
N PRO A 377 1.85 -9.72 -24.79
CA PRO A 377 0.64 -9.20 -24.14
C PRO A 377 -0.66 -9.80 -24.69
N LEU A 378 -0.65 -10.41 -25.88
CA LEU A 378 -1.82 -11.07 -26.47
C LEU A 378 -2.00 -12.53 -26.01
N LYS A 379 -1.00 -13.12 -25.35
CA LYS A 379 -1.00 -14.54 -24.93
C LYS A 379 -1.05 -14.74 -23.42
N VAL A 380 -0.75 -13.69 -22.65
CA VAL A 380 -0.76 -13.72 -21.19
C VAL A 380 -2.16 -13.37 -20.67
N ALA A 381 -2.52 -13.93 -19.52
CA ALA A 381 -3.80 -13.68 -18.86
C ALA A 381 -3.56 -13.20 -17.44
N PRO A 382 -4.29 -12.18 -16.96
CA PRO A 382 -4.12 -11.67 -15.61
C PRO A 382 -4.63 -12.65 -14.55
N PRO A 383 -4.18 -12.53 -13.28
CA PRO A 383 -4.76 -13.28 -12.16
C PRO A 383 -6.12 -12.69 -11.75
N PRO A 384 -6.99 -13.44 -11.05
CA PRO A 384 -8.15 -12.86 -10.39
C PRO A 384 -7.72 -11.86 -9.30
N ALA A 385 -8.62 -10.94 -8.95
CA ALA A 385 -8.39 -9.90 -7.95
C ALA A 385 -9.57 -9.84 -6.96
N PRO A 386 -9.69 -10.80 -6.03
CA PRO A 386 -10.79 -10.81 -5.08
C PRO A 386 -10.74 -9.63 -4.10
N SER A 387 -11.89 -9.21 -3.59
CA SER A 387 -11.96 -8.32 -2.43
C SER A 387 -11.46 -9.05 -1.18
N TYR A 388 -10.87 -8.32 -0.25
CA TYR A 388 -10.37 -8.90 0.99
C TYR A 388 -10.35 -7.91 2.15
N LEU A 389 -10.24 -8.48 3.36
CA LEU A 389 -10.00 -7.76 4.61
C LEU A 389 -8.71 -8.30 5.24
N ALA A 390 -7.68 -7.47 5.30
CA ALA A 390 -6.38 -7.74 5.91
C ALA A 390 -6.33 -7.05 7.28
N ARG A 391 -6.71 -7.79 8.33
CA ARG A 391 -6.96 -7.24 9.67
C ARG A 391 -5.67 -6.84 10.35
N GLU A 392 -4.63 -7.68 10.26
CA GLU A 392 -3.34 -7.35 10.85
C GLU A 392 -2.67 -6.17 10.15
N ARG A 393 -2.89 -6.04 8.83
CA ARG A 393 -2.36 -4.93 8.05
C ARG A 393 -3.16 -3.64 8.20
N GLY A 394 -4.43 -3.75 8.59
CA GLY A 394 -5.32 -2.60 8.68
C GLY A 394 -5.90 -2.15 7.33
N LEU A 395 -6.23 -3.06 6.42
CA LEU A 395 -6.68 -2.71 5.07
C LEU A 395 -7.89 -3.54 4.65
N ALA A 396 -8.94 -2.88 4.14
CA ALA A 396 -9.94 -3.53 3.31
C ALA A 396 -9.80 -3.06 1.86
N PHE A 397 -9.88 -3.97 0.90
CA PHE A 397 -9.89 -3.64 -0.52
C PHE A 397 -11.11 -4.26 -1.18
N LEU A 398 -12.04 -3.42 -1.60
CA LEU A 398 -13.30 -3.80 -2.23
C LEU A 398 -13.20 -3.59 -3.75
N ARG A 399 -13.58 -4.60 -4.51
CA ARG A 399 -13.55 -4.59 -5.98
C ARG A 399 -14.86 -5.08 -6.52
N ALA A 400 -15.52 -4.28 -7.35
CA ALA A 400 -16.81 -4.67 -7.95
C ALA A 400 -16.65 -5.71 -9.07
N GLU A 401 -15.44 -5.83 -9.62
CA GLU A 401 -15.03 -6.91 -10.51
C GLU A 401 -13.87 -7.68 -9.84
N GLU A 402 -13.99 -9.00 -9.71
CA GLU A 402 -13.01 -9.82 -8.98
C GLU A 402 -12.36 -10.91 -9.85
N THR A 403 -12.90 -11.12 -11.05
CA THR A 403 -12.35 -12.08 -12.02
C THR A 403 -11.07 -11.52 -12.65
N PRO A 404 -10.35 -12.29 -13.50
CA PRO A 404 -9.24 -11.76 -14.28
C PRO A 404 -9.57 -10.48 -15.07
N ALA A 405 -10.84 -10.27 -15.43
CA ALA A 405 -11.26 -9.06 -16.13
C ALA A 405 -11.04 -7.76 -15.32
N TYR A 406 -10.91 -7.84 -13.98
CA TYR A 406 -10.69 -6.69 -13.09
C TYR A 406 -9.62 -5.73 -13.62
N TRP A 407 -8.51 -6.28 -14.08
CA TRP A 407 -7.33 -5.51 -14.46
C TRP A 407 -7.55 -4.59 -15.65
N GLU A 408 -8.51 -4.91 -16.52
CA GLU A 408 -8.90 -4.10 -17.68
C GLU A 408 -10.28 -3.45 -17.50
N SER A 409 -11.01 -3.81 -16.44
CA SER A 409 -12.40 -3.43 -16.23
C SER A 409 -12.54 -1.95 -15.85
N PRO A 410 -13.59 -1.26 -16.33
CA PRO A 410 -13.96 0.07 -15.84
C PRO A 410 -14.70 0.03 -14.50
N ALA A 411 -15.01 -1.16 -13.96
CA ALA A 411 -15.74 -1.31 -12.71
C ALA A 411 -15.00 -0.65 -11.54
N PRO A 412 -15.73 -0.11 -10.55
CA PRO A 412 -15.13 0.63 -9.47
C PRO A 412 -14.40 -0.28 -8.46
N ALA A 413 -13.41 0.30 -7.79
CA ALA A 413 -12.69 -0.32 -6.69
C ALA A 413 -12.32 0.73 -5.63
N VAL A 414 -12.34 0.37 -4.34
CA VAL A 414 -12.00 1.25 -3.23
C VAL A 414 -11.12 0.53 -2.20
N ALA A 415 -10.14 1.24 -1.66
CA ALA A 415 -9.27 0.78 -0.60
C ALA A 415 -9.53 1.62 0.65
N PHE A 416 -9.69 0.95 1.78
CA PHE A 416 -10.12 1.52 3.05
C PHE A 416 -9.09 1.20 4.13
N GLN A 417 -8.48 2.25 4.69
CA GLN A 417 -7.54 2.13 5.79
C GLN A 417 -8.31 1.95 7.08
N LEU A 418 -8.06 0.84 7.77
CA LEU A 418 -8.52 0.64 9.13
C LEU A 418 -7.66 1.46 10.09
N ALA A 419 -8.09 1.61 11.33
CA ALA A 419 -7.32 2.35 12.33
C ALA A 419 -6.17 1.53 12.96
N THR A 420 -5.56 0.65 12.17
CA THR A 420 -4.42 -0.17 12.59
C THR A 420 -3.13 0.54 12.25
N TYR A 421 -2.18 0.52 13.17
CA TYR A 421 -0.86 1.08 12.93
C TYR A 421 -0.05 0.28 11.90
N TYR A 422 0.70 1.02 11.09
CA TYR A 422 1.75 0.49 10.22
C TYR A 422 2.96 1.41 10.29
N VAL A 423 4.14 0.91 9.93
CA VAL A 423 5.37 1.70 9.98
C VAL A 423 5.37 2.76 8.86
N HIS A 424 5.92 3.95 9.13
CA HIS A 424 5.72 5.14 8.28
C HIS A 424 4.26 5.58 8.18
N TYR A 425 3.55 5.42 9.29
CA TYR A 425 2.18 5.86 9.49
C TYR A 425 1.97 7.32 9.06
N ALA A 426 0.86 7.57 8.39
CA ALA A 426 0.22 8.87 8.32
C ALA A 426 -1.06 8.83 9.15
N HIS A 427 -1.59 9.97 9.62
CA HIS A 427 -2.85 10.01 10.38
C HIS A 427 -4.08 9.81 9.47
N ASP A 428 -4.22 8.61 8.91
CA ASP A 428 -5.20 8.22 7.89
C ASP A 428 -6.19 7.15 8.37
N ALA A 429 -6.37 7.06 9.69
CA ALA A 429 -7.36 6.18 10.30
C ALA A 429 -8.75 6.40 9.67
N PHE A 430 -9.33 5.30 9.21
CA PHE A 430 -10.62 5.27 8.51
C PHE A 430 -10.68 6.09 7.23
N ALA A 431 -9.55 6.43 6.58
CA ALA A 431 -9.56 7.08 5.29
C ALA A 431 -9.81 6.10 4.13
N LEU A 432 -10.38 6.60 3.03
CA LEU A 432 -10.26 5.95 1.73
C LEU A 432 -8.84 6.23 1.23
N LEU A 433 -8.08 5.17 0.96
CA LEU A 433 -6.72 5.28 0.43
C LEU A 433 -6.72 5.58 -1.07
N GLY A 434 -7.82 5.26 -1.74
CA GLY A 434 -8.10 5.61 -3.13
C GLY A 434 -9.47 5.10 -3.56
N PHE A 435 -9.99 5.66 -4.64
CA PHE A 435 -11.20 5.18 -5.31
C PHE A 435 -10.96 5.28 -6.82
N HIS A 436 -11.11 4.16 -7.54
CA HIS A 436 -10.88 4.06 -8.97
C HIS A 436 -12.16 3.63 -9.68
N ALA A 437 -12.43 4.20 -10.86
CA ALA A 437 -13.54 3.82 -11.73
C ALA A 437 -13.26 4.29 -13.16
N PHE A 438 -13.85 3.65 -14.17
CA PHE A 438 -13.70 4.01 -15.59
C PHE A 438 -12.22 4.07 -16.06
N ASN A 439 -11.37 3.23 -15.46
CA ASN A 439 -9.92 3.21 -15.70
C ASN A 439 -9.26 4.57 -15.40
N ARG A 440 -9.76 5.25 -14.36
CA ARG A 440 -9.23 6.51 -13.82
C ARG A 440 -9.19 6.47 -12.28
N PRO A 441 -8.16 7.09 -11.66
CA PRO A 441 -8.26 7.49 -10.28
C PRO A 441 -9.35 8.56 -10.12
N ILE A 442 -10.25 8.38 -9.16
CA ILE A 442 -11.31 9.33 -8.78
C ILE A 442 -10.88 10.09 -7.53
N TYR A 443 -10.47 9.35 -6.49
CA TYR A 443 -9.92 9.89 -5.23
C TYR A 443 -8.48 9.43 -5.04
N LEU A 444 -7.61 10.37 -4.65
CA LEU A 444 -6.22 10.10 -4.27
C LEU A 444 -5.81 10.99 -3.10
N ASN A 445 -5.15 10.40 -2.11
CA ASN A 445 -4.57 11.16 -1.00
C ASN A 445 -3.21 11.72 -1.43
N ARG A 446 -3.09 13.05 -1.51
CA ARG A 446 -1.92 13.71 -2.10
C ARG A 446 -0.81 13.93 -1.09
N GLN A 447 0.40 13.56 -1.47
CA GLN A 447 1.60 13.98 -0.75
C GLN A 447 2.09 15.32 -1.25
N ILE A 448 1.97 16.37 -0.45
CA ILE A 448 2.52 17.67 -0.85
C ILE A 448 3.91 17.92 -0.27
N SER A 449 4.36 17.13 0.71
CA SER A 449 5.69 17.27 1.34
C SER A 449 6.85 16.99 0.36
N ASN A 450 8.01 17.58 0.67
CA ASN A 450 9.25 17.37 -0.10
C ASN A 450 10.04 16.19 0.48
N GLY A 451 9.64 14.97 0.14
CA GLY A 451 10.21 13.75 0.72
C GLY A 451 9.35 13.26 1.88
N TYR A 452 9.95 12.94 3.02
CA TYR A 452 9.21 12.34 4.13
C TYR A 452 8.01 13.21 4.57
N GLY A 453 6.86 12.56 4.77
CA GLY A 453 5.59 13.18 5.15
C GLY A 453 5.56 13.71 6.58
N GLY A 454 6.36 13.12 7.47
CA GLY A 454 6.42 13.39 8.91
C GLY A 454 6.27 14.84 9.30
N GLY A 455 5.14 15.14 9.94
CA GLY A 455 4.79 16.44 10.47
C GLY A 455 4.43 17.51 9.46
N CYS A 456 4.19 17.13 8.21
CA CYS A 456 3.54 18.00 7.23
C CYS A 456 2.06 18.16 7.59
N PRO A 457 1.53 19.40 7.77
CA PRO A 457 0.14 19.67 8.15
C PRO A 457 -0.93 19.05 7.24
N TRP A 458 -0.54 18.70 6.02
CA TRP A 458 -1.40 18.05 5.02
C TRP A 458 -1.08 16.57 4.87
N THR A 459 0.15 16.25 4.45
CA THR A 459 0.53 14.87 4.10
C THR A 459 0.34 13.93 5.29
N ASP A 460 0.76 14.34 6.48
CA ASP A 460 0.74 13.46 7.66
C ASP A 460 -0.55 13.58 8.49
N SER A 461 -1.54 14.34 8.03
CA SER A 461 -2.72 14.72 8.80
C SER A 461 -3.98 14.18 8.15
N GLY A 462 -5.02 13.87 8.95
CA GLY A 462 -6.34 13.51 8.44
C GLY A 462 -6.88 14.50 7.40
N ARG A 463 -6.49 15.78 7.51
CA ARG A 463 -6.83 16.85 6.54
C ARG A 463 -6.36 16.57 5.10
N GLY A 464 -5.31 15.78 4.88
CA GLY A 464 -4.83 15.40 3.55
C GLY A 464 -5.33 14.04 3.06
N HIS A 465 -6.29 13.43 3.76
CA HIS A 465 -6.86 12.13 3.43
C HIS A 465 -8.38 12.15 3.26
N CYS A 466 -8.90 11.22 2.46
CA CYS A 466 -10.33 11.06 2.23
C CYS A 466 -11.04 10.39 3.43
N GLY A 467 -11.26 11.13 4.50
CA GLY A 467 -11.85 10.63 5.75
C GLY A 467 -12.49 11.73 6.58
N ALA A 468 -12.15 11.79 7.87
CA ALA A 468 -12.64 12.81 8.77
C ALA A 468 -11.52 13.63 9.43
N MET A 469 -11.92 14.76 9.97
CA MET A 469 -11.15 15.59 10.88
C MET A 469 -12.04 16.04 12.04
N VAL A 470 -11.54 15.98 13.28
CA VAL A 470 -12.26 16.45 14.47
C VAL A 470 -11.56 17.68 15.05
N ASP A 471 -12.30 18.76 15.30
CA ASP A 471 -11.82 20.01 15.92
C ASP A 471 -10.58 20.61 15.24
N ASN A 472 -10.40 20.32 13.94
CA ASN A 472 -9.17 20.63 13.20
C ASN A 472 -7.89 20.10 13.86
N LEU A 473 -7.97 19.13 14.78
CA LEU A 473 -6.83 18.62 15.54
C LEU A 473 -5.85 17.87 14.64
N GLN A 474 -4.68 18.45 14.44
CA GLN A 474 -3.48 17.69 14.07
C GLN A 474 -2.99 16.94 15.31
N TYR A 475 -2.14 15.93 15.12
CA TYR A 475 -1.46 15.27 16.24
C TYR A 475 -0.78 16.32 17.14
N GLU A 476 -0.96 16.23 18.46
CA GLU A 476 -0.29 17.14 19.39
C GLU A 476 1.19 16.77 19.53
N LEU A 477 2.07 17.75 19.40
CA LEU A 477 3.49 17.63 19.75
C LEU A 477 3.68 18.17 21.17
N ASN A 478 3.98 17.31 22.14
CA ASN A 478 4.37 17.76 23.47
C ASN A 478 5.82 18.29 23.43
N GLU A 479 5.97 19.62 23.46
CA GLU A 479 7.28 20.30 23.49
C GLU A 479 8.07 20.08 24.78
N ALA A 480 7.45 19.63 25.88
CA ALA A 480 8.17 19.29 27.11
C ALA A 480 9.03 18.03 26.92
N GLU A 481 8.70 17.18 25.95
CA GLU A 481 9.45 15.96 25.61
C GLU A 481 9.56 15.75 24.08
N PRO A 482 10.27 16.62 23.35
CA PRO A 482 10.31 16.59 21.87
C PRO A 482 10.97 15.33 21.29
N LYS A 483 11.71 14.56 22.11
CA LYS A 483 12.26 13.25 21.75
C LYS A 483 11.23 12.11 21.83
N ARG A 484 10.14 12.29 22.58
CA ARG A 484 9.05 11.32 22.75
C ARG A 484 7.92 11.54 21.75
N ASP A 485 7.68 12.78 21.33
CA ASP A 485 6.70 13.14 20.29
C ASP A 485 7.37 13.45 18.95
N HIS A 486 7.98 12.43 18.36
CA HIS A 486 8.23 12.43 16.92
C HIS A 486 6.90 12.39 16.14
N SER A 487 6.80 13.08 15.00
CA SER A 487 5.63 13.06 14.10
C SER A 487 5.24 11.68 13.56
N HIS A 488 6.02 10.63 13.83
CA HIS A 488 5.78 9.25 13.38
C HIS A 488 5.15 8.35 14.44
N TRP A 489 4.88 8.86 15.65
CA TRP A 489 4.35 8.02 16.72
C TRP A 489 2.84 7.91 16.63
N PRO A 490 2.32 6.69 16.51
CA PRO A 490 0.90 6.50 16.25
C PRO A 490 0.01 6.95 17.38
N ASN A 491 -1.25 7.18 17.01
CA ASN A 491 -2.38 6.95 17.89
C ASN A 491 -2.93 5.55 17.58
N PRO A 492 -2.27 4.47 18.05
CA PRO A 492 -2.76 3.15 17.78
C PRO A 492 -4.04 2.98 18.57
N ILE A 493 -5.14 2.82 17.86
CA ILE A 493 -6.33 2.25 18.45
C ILE A 493 -5.98 0.79 18.77
N GLY A 494 -6.55 0.26 19.85
CA GLY A 494 -6.44 -1.17 20.16
C GLY A 494 -7.03 -2.06 19.07
N GLU A 495 -7.78 -3.08 19.46
CA GLU A 495 -8.47 -3.90 18.47
C GLU A 495 -9.45 -3.05 17.65
N VAL A 496 -9.34 -3.11 16.32
CA VAL A 496 -10.27 -2.48 15.39
C VAL A 496 -11.24 -3.56 14.91
N PRO A 497 -12.38 -3.76 15.60
CA PRO A 497 -13.34 -4.77 15.19
C PRO A 497 -13.88 -4.42 13.79
N THR A 498 -14.05 -5.45 12.98
CA THR A 498 -14.34 -5.36 11.54
C THR A 498 -15.46 -6.30 11.15
N ARG A 499 -16.27 -5.88 10.17
CA ARG A 499 -17.34 -6.67 9.53
C ARG A 499 -17.14 -6.63 8.01
N SER A 500 -17.47 -7.69 7.31
CA SER A 500 -17.33 -7.73 5.85
C SER A 500 -18.21 -8.81 5.22
N ASP A 501 -18.75 -8.52 4.04
CA ASP A 501 -19.44 -9.48 3.17
C ASP A 501 -19.15 -9.10 1.70
N PHE A 502 -18.66 -10.04 0.89
CA PHE A 502 -18.16 -9.76 -0.46
C PHE A 502 -18.98 -10.46 -1.55
N GLN A 503 -20.28 -10.17 -1.61
CA GLN A 503 -21.16 -10.72 -2.64
C GLN A 503 -20.93 -10.08 -4.01
N ALA A 504 -21.33 -10.75 -5.10
CA ALA A 504 -21.11 -10.25 -6.45
C ALA A 504 -21.86 -8.93 -6.74
N LEU A 505 -23.05 -8.76 -6.15
CA LEU A 505 -23.89 -7.58 -6.33
C LEU A 505 -23.39 -6.37 -5.52
N VAL A 506 -22.81 -6.62 -4.34
CA VAL A 506 -22.34 -5.57 -3.42
C VAL A 506 -21.19 -6.10 -2.57
N LYS A 507 -20.16 -5.27 -2.37
CA LYS A 507 -19.08 -5.50 -1.42
C LYS A 507 -19.29 -4.62 -0.20
N PHE A 508 -19.35 -5.23 0.97
CA PHE A 508 -19.53 -4.57 2.24
C PHE A 508 -18.29 -4.72 3.11
N ALA A 509 -17.86 -3.62 3.73
CA ALA A 509 -16.92 -3.64 4.84
C ALA A 509 -17.24 -2.53 5.83
N ALA A 510 -17.14 -2.82 7.12
CA ALA A 510 -17.29 -1.84 8.19
C ALA A 510 -16.22 -2.04 9.27
N ALA A 511 -15.84 -0.94 9.92
CA ALA A 511 -14.93 -0.95 11.04
C ALA A 511 -15.38 0.05 12.10
N ARG A 512 -15.05 -0.24 13.36
CA ARG A 512 -15.25 0.69 14.48
C ARG A 512 -13.99 0.84 15.29
N ALA A 513 -13.85 2.05 15.83
CA ALA A 513 -12.75 2.50 16.63
C ALA A 513 -13.36 3.21 17.84
N LYS A 514 -13.38 2.52 18.99
CA LYS A 514 -13.80 3.13 20.25
C LYS A 514 -12.61 3.80 20.93
N PRO A 515 -12.86 4.92 21.63
CA PRO A 515 -12.03 5.38 22.73
C PRO A 515 -11.67 4.21 23.64
N VAL A 516 -10.37 3.96 23.82
CA VAL A 516 -9.91 3.00 24.82
C VAL A 516 -9.35 3.81 25.97
N GLY A 517 -10.07 3.84 27.09
CA GLY A 517 -9.54 4.39 28.34
C GLY A 517 -8.47 3.46 28.91
N GLY A 518 -7.36 4.02 29.37
CA GLY A 518 -6.21 3.29 29.92
C GLY A 518 -5.23 2.73 28.88
N THR A 519 -4.12 2.16 29.39
CA THR A 519 -2.96 1.75 28.59
C THR A 519 -3.31 0.65 27.59
N VAL A 520 -3.39 1.01 26.32
CA VAL A 520 -3.40 0.04 25.22
C VAL A 520 -2.02 -0.60 25.16
N THR A 521 -1.92 -1.88 25.52
CA THR A 521 -0.70 -2.62 25.22
C THR A 521 -0.63 -2.74 23.70
N LEU A 522 0.37 -2.12 23.08
CA LEU A 522 0.71 -2.32 21.67
C LEU A 522 1.28 -3.73 21.48
N ASP A 523 0.49 -4.74 21.82
CA ASP A 523 0.85 -6.13 21.72
C ASP A 523 0.16 -6.73 20.49
N ASN A 524 0.88 -6.75 19.38
CA ASN A 524 0.67 -7.80 18.38
C ASN A 524 1.15 -9.17 18.90
N ARG A 525 1.46 -9.33 20.21
CA ARG A 525 1.56 -10.65 20.83
C ARG A 525 0.16 -11.17 21.10
N GLN A 526 -0.35 -11.97 20.17
CA GLN A 526 -1.15 -13.12 20.58
C GLN A 526 -0.34 -13.90 21.64
N PRO A 527 -0.99 -14.40 22.71
CA PRO A 527 -0.28 -15.02 23.83
C PRO A 527 0.47 -16.27 23.36
N LEU A 528 1.80 -16.17 23.29
CA LEU A 528 2.72 -17.29 23.26
C LEU A 528 3.63 -17.18 24.47
N ALA A 529 3.63 -18.26 25.24
CA ALA A 529 4.27 -18.50 26.53
C ALA A 529 5.52 -17.65 26.85
N GLY A 530 5.34 -16.72 27.79
CA GLY A 530 6.31 -16.38 28.83
C GLY A 530 7.73 -16.04 28.40
N GLN A 531 7.96 -14.78 27.99
CA GLN A 531 8.97 -13.88 28.57
C GLN A 531 9.03 -12.54 27.82
N THR A 532 8.27 -11.58 28.39
CA THR A 532 8.04 -10.17 28.08
C THR A 532 9.17 -9.15 28.16
N LEU A 533 10.09 -8.98 27.20
CA LEU A 533 10.84 -7.71 27.08
C LEU A 533 10.26 -6.87 25.94
N SER A 534 9.27 -6.05 26.27
CA SER A 534 8.77 -4.95 25.44
C SER A 534 9.88 -3.92 25.24
N LEU A 535 10.04 -3.42 24.01
CA LEU A 535 10.21 -1.98 23.88
C LEU A 535 8.98 -1.40 24.59
N ASP A 536 9.18 -0.83 25.78
CA ASP A 536 8.14 -0.16 26.56
C ASP A 536 7.64 1.06 25.76
N LEU A 537 6.85 0.80 24.73
CA LEU A 537 5.78 1.68 24.29
C LEU A 537 4.62 1.51 25.27
N ARG A 538 4.90 1.70 26.56
CA ARG A 538 3.86 2.00 27.55
C ARG A 538 3.50 3.45 27.28
N ARG A 539 2.44 3.67 26.52
CA ARG A 539 1.79 4.98 26.43
C ARG A 539 0.36 4.80 26.89
N GLU A 540 -0.01 5.64 27.83
CA GLU A 540 -1.16 5.40 28.69
C GLU A 540 -2.49 5.53 27.96
N GLU A 541 -2.64 6.30 26.88
CA GLU A 541 -3.87 6.34 26.07
C GLU A 541 -3.55 6.97 24.72
N LYS A 542 -4.02 6.43 23.57
CA LYS A 542 -4.04 7.19 22.30
C LYS A 542 -5.15 6.74 21.34
N GLU A 543 -6.28 7.42 21.43
CA GLU A 543 -7.40 7.40 20.50
C GLU A 543 -7.06 8.20 19.22
N VAL A 544 -7.75 7.99 18.09
CA VAL A 544 -7.51 8.84 16.87
C VAL A 544 -7.73 10.30 17.22
N TRP A 545 -8.87 10.57 17.84
CA TRP A 545 -9.23 11.84 18.45
C TRP A 545 -9.78 11.55 19.85
N PRO A 546 -9.29 12.21 20.91
CA PRO A 546 -9.73 11.94 22.28
C PRO A 546 -11.24 12.09 22.46
N GLY A 547 -11.88 11.15 23.16
CA GLY A 547 -13.31 11.07 23.44
C GLY A 547 -14.20 10.88 22.21
N VAL A 548 -13.69 10.38 21.07
CA VAL A 548 -14.50 10.20 19.84
C VAL A 548 -14.60 8.74 19.43
N ASP A 549 -15.83 8.21 19.46
CA ASP A 549 -16.20 6.93 18.85
C ASP A 549 -16.42 7.12 17.34
N MET A 550 -15.76 6.26 16.56
CA MET A 550 -15.77 6.32 15.12
C MET A 550 -16.22 4.99 14.55
N GLU A 551 -17.08 5.05 13.54
CA GLU A 551 -17.57 3.88 12.81
C GLU A 551 -17.68 4.26 11.34
N ARG A 552 -17.10 3.46 10.45
CA ARG A 552 -17.22 3.66 9.00
C ARG A 552 -17.66 2.37 8.33
N ALA A 553 -18.63 2.46 7.43
CA ALA A 553 -19.14 1.35 6.62
C ALA A 553 -19.21 1.74 5.15
N LEU A 554 -18.79 0.82 4.28
CA LEU A 554 -18.72 0.99 2.83
C LEU A 554 -19.55 -0.09 2.15
N PHE A 555 -20.35 0.31 1.17
CA PHE A 555 -21.05 -0.57 0.24
C PHE A 555 -20.62 -0.20 -1.19
N LEU A 556 -19.87 -1.07 -1.84
CA LEU A 556 -19.42 -0.89 -3.22
C LEU A 556 -20.27 -1.75 -4.16
N THR A 557 -20.95 -1.12 -5.12
CA THR A 557 -21.61 -1.78 -6.25
C THR A 557 -20.82 -1.54 -7.53
N ARG A 558 -21.32 -1.99 -8.68
CA ARG A 558 -20.71 -1.65 -9.99
C ARG A 558 -20.95 -0.19 -10.38
N GLU A 559 -21.94 0.47 -9.78
CA GLU A 559 -22.40 1.80 -10.16
C GLU A 559 -21.91 2.91 -9.21
N TYR A 560 -21.74 2.61 -7.92
CA TYR A 560 -21.37 3.61 -6.92
C TYR A 560 -20.71 3.01 -5.67
N LEU A 561 -20.15 3.89 -4.84
CA LEU A 561 -19.73 3.60 -3.47
C LEU A 561 -20.64 4.37 -2.51
N PHE A 562 -21.29 3.69 -1.58
CA PHE A 562 -22.00 4.31 -0.46
C PHE A 562 -21.14 4.23 0.80
N ASP A 563 -20.92 5.38 1.43
CA ASP A 563 -20.03 5.62 2.55
C ASP A 563 -20.81 6.17 3.74
N VAL A 564 -20.83 5.44 4.84
CA VAL A 564 -21.45 5.85 6.09
C VAL A 564 -20.36 6.02 7.14
N LEU A 565 -20.10 7.25 7.56
CA LEU A 565 -19.20 7.59 8.65
C LEU A 565 -20.00 8.18 9.82
N ARG A 566 -19.98 7.48 10.95
CA ARG A 566 -20.58 7.91 12.21
C ARG A 566 -19.48 8.34 13.17
N LEU A 567 -19.66 9.51 13.77
CA LEU A 567 -18.77 10.10 14.76
C LEU A 567 -19.60 10.52 15.97
N ALA A 568 -19.15 10.18 17.18
CA ALA A 568 -19.85 10.52 18.42
C ALA A 568 -18.87 10.85 19.55
N SER A 569 -19.23 11.85 20.35
CA SER A 569 -18.51 12.30 21.54
C SER A 569 -19.52 12.70 22.62
N ASP A 570 -19.07 12.76 23.87
CA ASP A 570 -19.90 13.18 25.02
C ASP A 570 -20.18 14.70 25.04
N ARG A 571 -19.38 15.46 24.29
CA ARG A 571 -19.51 16.92 24.12
C ARG A 571 -19.63 17.30 22.64
N PRO A 572 -20.19 18.49 22.34
CA PRO A 572 -20.14 19.02 20.99
C PRO A 572 -18.71 19.11 20.45
N ARG A 573 -18.52 18.64 19.22
CA ARG A 573 -17.27 18.71 18.44
C ARG A 573 -17.55 19.31 17.07
N GLN A 574 -16.52 19.88 16.45
CA GLN A 574 -16.53 20.14 15.01
C GLN A 574 -16.10 18.87 14.27
N TYR A 575 -16.97 18.33 13.45
CA TYR A 575 -16.68 17.20 12.58
C TYR A 575 -16.62 17.68 11.12
N ASP A 576 -15.51 17.39 10.45
CA ASP A 576 -15.38 17.54 9.01
C ASP A 576 -15.29 16.17 8.36
N TRP A 577 -16.22 15.84 7.48
CA TRP A 577 -16.05 14.77 6.50
C TRP A 577 -15.45 15.35 5.22
N GLN A 578 -14.52 14.62 4.58
CA GLN A 578 -13.82 15.15 3.41
C GLN A 578 -13.35 14.11 2.41
N VAL A 579 -13.26 14.53 1.15
CA VAL A 579 -12.66 13.77 0.04
C VAL A 579 -11.81 14.66 -0.86
N HIS A 580 -10.78 14.08 -1.49
CA HIS A 580 -9.87 14.74 -2.42
C HIS A 580 -10.04 14.15 -3.82
N ALA A 581 -10.90 14.79 -4.61
CA ALA A 581 -11.19 14.36 -5.97
C ALA A 581 -10.19 14.92 -6.98
N LEU A 582 -9.83 14.10 -7.96
CA LEU A 582 -9.21 14.62 -9.18
C LEU A 582 -10.25 15.37 -9.99
N GLY A 583 -9.88 16.55 -10.50
CA GLY A 583 -10.76 17.41 -11.27
C GLY A 583 -11.18 18.70 -10.57
N LEU A 584 -12.09 19.40 -11.22
CA LEU A 584 -12.60 20.72 -10.87
C LEU A 584 -14.07 20.65 -10.47
N LEU A 585 -14.45 21.46 -9.50
CA LEU A 585 -15.85 21.60 -9.07
C LEU A 585 -16.69 22.20 -10.21
N MET A 586 -17.75 21.50 -10.59
CA MET A 586 -18.80 21.98 -11.48
C MET A 586 -19.83 22.78 -10.68
N ALA A 587 -19.44 23.97 -10.23
CA ALA A 587 -20.27 24.83 -9.40
C ALA A 587 -21.47 25.38 -10.18
N ASN A 588 -22.64 25.43 -9.53
CA ASN A 588 -23.81 26.19 -9.97
C ASN A 588 -23.99 27.44 -9.09
N GLU A 589 -25.08 28.18 -9.30
CA GLU A 589 -25.39 29.43 -8.58
C GLU A 589 -25.58 29.24 -7.06
N ALA A 590 -25.86 28.02 -6.60
CA ALA A 590 -26.00 27.75 -5.16
C ALA A 590 -24.64 27.79 -4.41
N TRP A 591 -23.52 27.66 -5.13
CA TRP A 591 -22.18 27.70 -4.55
C TRP A 591 -21.64 29.12 -4.49
N GLN A 592 -21.55 29.66 -3.29
CA GLN A 592 -21.12 31.03 -3.04
C GLN A 592 -19.62 31.09 -2.71
N PRO A 593 -18.84 31.98 -3.33
CA PRO A 593 -17.44 32.19 -2.95
C PRO A 593 -17.32 32.56 -1.47
N VAL A 594 -16.34 31.97 -0.78
CA VAL A 594 -16.01 32.29 0.61
C VAL A 594 -14.51 32.23 0.82
N GLU A 595 -14.02 32.92 1.84
CA GLU A 595 -12.68 32.68 2.37
C GLU A 595 -12.75 31.62 3.48
N LEU A 596 -11.78 30.72 3.49
CA LEU A 596 -11.62 29.73 4.55
C LEU A 596 -10.19 29.87 5.09
N GLY A 597 -10.09 30.49 6.27
CA GLY A 597 -8.81 30.77 6.92
C GLY A 597 -8.07 29.49 7.34
N LEU A 598 -6.75 29.59 7.52
CA LEU A 598 -5.93 28.47 8.00
C LEU A 598 -6.33 28.02 9.41
N ASP A 599 -6.76 28.95 10.26
CA ASP A 599 -7.32 28.70 11.60
C ASP A 599 -8.63 27.90 11.55
N GLN A 600 -9.36 27.98 10.43
CA GLN A 600 -10.57 27.20 10.20
C GLN A 600 -10.28 25.80 9.63
N LEU A 601 -9.07 25.56 9.14
CA LEU A 601 -8.62 24.28 8.56
C LEU A 601 -7.71 23.48 9.51
N TYR A 602 -6.93 24.18 10.33
CA TYR A 602 -5.85 23.66 11.17
C TYR A 602 -5.97 24.17 12.61
N ALA A 603 -5.69 23.32 13.59
CA ALA A 603 -5.65 23.69 15.00
C ALA A 603 -4.32 24.39 15.30
N LEU A 604 -4.31 25.72 15.20
CA LEU A 604 -3.13 26.55 15.46
C LEU A 604 -2.71 26.57 16.94
N THR A 605 -3.43 25.87 17.82
CA THR A 605 -2.95 25.56 19.17
C THR A 605 -1.73 24.63 19.14
N ASN A 606 -1.56 23.84 18.08
CA ASN A 606 -0.31 23.13 17.82
C ASN A 606 0.77 24.13 17.38
N ARG A 607 1.71 24.44 18.27
CA ARG A 607 2.76 25.43 18.04
C ARG A 607 3.68 25.12 16.86
N ALA A 608 3.96 23.85 16.56
CA ALA A 608 4.81 23.50 15.42
C ALA A 608 4.10 23.82 14.09
N ILE A 609 2.80 23.51 14.02
CA ILE A 609 1.95 23.86 12.88
C ILE A 609 1.79 25.37 12.79
N ALA A 610 1.50 26.05 13.89
CA ALA A 610 1.39 27.51 13.92
C ALA A 610 2.69 28.20 13.48
N ARG A 611 3.85 27.71 13.93
CA ARG A 611 5.16 28.22 13.52
C ARG A 611 5.43 28.00 12.03
N LEU A 612 5.08 26.83 11.50
CA LEU A 612 5.23 26.52 10.08
C LEU A 612 4.31 27.41 9.23
N LEU A 613 3.05 27.56 9.64
CA LEU A 613 2.04 28.35 8.94
C LEU A 613 2.17 29.86 9.19
N ALA A 614 3.08 30.30 10.07
CA ALA A 614 3.45 31.71 10.21
C ALA A 614 4.35 32.19 9.07
N ASP A 615 5.02 31.28 8.34
CA ASP A 615 5.70 31.59 7.08
C ASP A 615 4.64 31.78 5.97
N PRO A 616 4.54 32.96 5.34
CA PRO A 616 3.54 33.21 4.29
C PRO A 616 3.61 32.24 3.10
N VAL A 617 4.80 31.74 2.76
CA VAL A 617 4.99 30.81 1.63
C VAL A 617 4.41 29.45 1.95
N GLU A 618 4.62 28.97 3.18
CA GLU A 618 4.01 27.72 3.65
C GLU A 618 2.51 27.92 3.91
N ALA A 619 2.08 29.04 4.50
CA ALA A 619 0.67 29.39 4.66
C ALA A 619 -0.10 29.30 3.33
N GLU A 620 0.41 29.92 2.27
CA GLU A 620 -0.19 29.90 0.94
C GLU A 620 -0.22 28.49 0.33
N ARG A 621 0.77 27.65 0.64
CA ARG A 621 0.84 26.26 0.16
C ARG A 621 -0.28 25.41 0.75
N TYR A 622 -0.61 25.59 2.02
CA TYR A 622 -1.62 24.78 2.74
C TYR A 622 -3.04 25.36 2.67
N ALA A 623 -3.20 26.61 2.23
CA ALA A 623 -4.51 27.21 2.02
C ALA A 623 -5.29 26.52 0.90
N PHE A 624 -6.61 26.44 1.06
CA PHE A 624 -7.49 26.10 -0.06
C PHE A 624 -7.66 27.32 -0.95
N LYS A 625 -7.62 27.11 -2.25
CA LYS A 625 -7.82 28.18 -3.25
C LYS A 625 -9.22 28.06 -3.85
N ASP A 626 -9.76 29.18 -4.31
CA ASP A 626 -11.05 29.26 -4.99
C ASP A 626 -12.20 28.62 -4.20
N VAL A 627 -12.21 28.83 -2.88
CA VAL A 627 -13.15 28.17 -1.98
C VAL A 627 -14.56 28.69 -2.22
N ARG A 628 -15.50 27.75 -2.34
CA ARG A 628 -16.92 28.00 -2.39
C ARG A 628 -17.61 27.25 -1.27
N SER A 629 -18.73 27.78 -0.81
CA SER A 629 -19.57 27.13 0.18
C SER A 629 -21.00 26.94 -0.32
N LEU A 630 -21.64 25.92 0.23
CA LEU A 630 -23.06 25.62 0.05
C LEU A 630 -23.68 25.45 1.44
N ALA A 631 -24.69 26.26 1.73
CA ALA A 631 -25.49 26.13 2.95
C ALA A 631 -26.55 25.04 2.76
N ALA A 632 -26.14 23.77 2.91
CA ALA A 632 -27.02 22.64 2.66
C ALA A 632 -28.15 22.50 3.69
N GLY A 633 -27.90 22.86 4.96
CA GLY A 633 -28.87 22.68 6.03
C GLY A 633 -29.31 21.21 6.13
N GLU A 634 -30.62 20.98 6.29
CA GLU A 634 -31.21 19.64 6.40
C GLU A 634 -31.47 18.95 5.07
N ALA A 635 -31.33 19.67 3.95
CA ALA A 635 -31.56 19.11 2.63
C ALA A 635 -30.41 18.20 2.21
N ALA A 636 -30.75 17.11 1.50
CA ALA A 636 -29.75 16.37 0.76
C ALA A 636 -29.11 17.30 -0.29
N TRP A 637 -27.83 17.13 -0.52
CA TRP A 637 -27.07 17.97 -1.46
C TRP A 637 -26.18 17.11 -2.34
N ALA A 638 -25.76 17.69 -3.46
CA ALA A 638 -24.80 17.06 -4.34
C ALA A 638 -23.73 18.03 -4.84
N ALA A 639 -22.52 17.52 -5.02
CA ALA A 639 -21.39 18.22 -5.65
C ALA A 639 -20.86 17.37 -6.80
N THR A 640 -20.71 17.98 -7.98
CA THR A 640 -20.13 17.30 -9.15
C THR A 640 -18.71 17.80 -9.35
N ILE A 641 -17.75 16.88 -9.42
CA ILE A 641 -16.34 17.18 -9.68
C ILE A 641 -15.96 16.41 -10.94
N ARG A 642 -15.44 17.11 -11.94
CA ARG A 642 -15.10 16.55 -13.25
C ARG A 642 -13.63 16.76 -13.56
N GLN A 643 -12.99 15.75 -14.12
CA GLN A 643 -11.60 15.82 -14.58
C GLN A 643 -11.54 16.64 -15.87
N ASP A 644 -11.58 17.96 -15.70
CA ASP A 644 -11.30 18.94 -16.74
C ASP A 644 -9.84 19.39 -16.67
N CYS A 645 -9.32 19.92 -17.77
CA CYS A 645 -7.96 20.44 -17.80
C CYS A 645 -7.89 21.74 -17.02
N ALA A 646 -7.05 21.77 -16.00
CA ALA A 646 -6.81 22.95 -15.17
C ALA A 646 -5.84 23.96 -15.82
N LEU A 647 -5.25 23.61 -16.97
CA LEU A 647 -4.42 24.52 -17.75
C LEU A 647 -5.31 25.43 -18.62
N THR A 648 -4.83 26.65 -18.85
CA THR A 648 -5.48 27.59 -19.77
C THR A 648 -5.41 27.12 -21.22
N ASN A 649 -4.36 26.39 -21.58
CA ASN A 649 -4.14 25.85 -22.91
C ASN A 649 -4.08 24.32 -22.88
N LEU A 650 -5.12 23.67 -23.43
CA LEU A 650 -5.22 22.21 -23.47
C LEU A 650 -4.10 21.54 -24.28
N ASN A 651 -3.49 22.26 -25.23
CA ASN A 651 -2.39 21.70 -26.04
C ASN A 651 -1.08 21.56 -25.25
N GLU A 652 -0.98 22.18 -24.06
CA GLU A 652 0.16 22.01 -23.14
C GLU A 652 -0.02 20.81 -22.20
N ALA A 653 -1.20 20.16 -22.21
CA ALA A 653 -1.48 19.05 -21.32
C ALA A 653 -0.71 17.79 -21.74
N VAL A 654 0.08 17.24 -20.82
CA VAL A 654 0.91 16.03 -21.00
C VAL A 654 0.05 14.80 -21.27
N LEU A 655 -1.13 14.71 -20.65
CA LEU A 655 -2.09 13.63 -20.87
C LEU A 655 -2.89 13.75 -22.17
N GLY A 656 -2.76 14.89 -22.85
CA GLY A 656 -3.43 15.18 -24.11
C GLY A 656 -4.95 15.35 -23.97
N ARG A 657 -5.57 15.83 -25.06
CA ARG A 657 -7.00 16.16 -25.10
C ARG A 657 -7.92 14.98 -24.77
N SER A 658 -7.59 13.79 -25.27
CA SER A 658 -8.41 12.57 -25.10
C SER A 658 -8.57 12.12 -23.64
N TRP A 659 -7.70 12.56 -22.72
CA TRP A 659 -7.91 12.32 -21.29
C TRP A 659 -9.20 13.00 -20.80
N TYR A 660 -9.40 14.25 -21.23
CA TYR A 660 -10.47 15.13 -20.76
C TYR A 660 -11.77 14.98 -21.56
N GLU A 661 -11.70 14.58 -22.83
CA GLU A 661 -12.88 14.35 -23.69
C GLU A 661 -13.81 13.25 -23.16
N ARG A 662 -13.29 12.30 -22.38
CA ARG A 662 -14.12 11.28 -21.72
C ARG A 662 -15.02 11.87 -20.63
N GLN A 663 -14.74 13.09 -20.16
CA GLN A 663 -15.54 13.81 -19.16
C GLN A 663 -15.84 12.96 -17.92
N ILE A 664 -14.80 12.30 -17.41
CA ILE A 664 -14.90 11.45 -16.22
C ILE A 664 -14.91 12.30 -14.97
N GLY A 665 -15.72 11.90 -14.00
CA GLY A 665 -15.81 12.60 -12.72
C GLY A 665 -16.53 11.78 -11.68
N VAL A 666 -16.90 12.46 -10.61
CA VAL A 666 -17.72 11.91 -9.54
C VAL A 666 -18.75 12.93 -9.10
N ARG A 667 -19.98 12.48 -8.93
CA ARG A 667 -21.02 13.22 -8.24
C ARG A 667 -21.14 12.65 -6.84
N VAL A 668 -20.89 13.48 -5.84
CA VAL A 668 -21.05 13.13 -4.43
C VAL A 668 -22.42 13.60 -4.01
N HIS A 669 -23.30 12.68 -3.62
CA HIS A 669 -24.55 12.98 -2.91
C HIS A 669 -24.31 12.79 -1.42
N MET A 670 -24.90 13.62 -0.58
CA MET A 670 -24.91 13.38 0.86
C MET A 670 -26.27 13.68 1.45
N LEU A 671 -26.71 12.82 2.36
CA LEU A 671 -27.93 13.05 3.13
C LEU A 671 -27.76 14.28 4.03
N GLY A 672 -28.77 15.14 4.04
CA GLY A 672 -28.77 16.35 4.86
C GLY A 672 -28.91 16.07 6.35
N GLU A 673 -28.26 16.91 7.15
CA GLU A 673 -28.48 16.99 8.60
C GLU A 673 -28.40 18.47 9.03
N PRO A 674 -29.15 18.87 10.06
CA PRO A 674 -29.18 20.25 10.54
C PRO A 674 -27.76 20.81 10.79
N GLY A 675 -27.54 22.06 10.41
CA GLY A 675 -26.25 22.74 10.61
C GLY A 675 -25.13 22.30 9.67
N THR A 676 -25.40 21.48 8.65
CA THR A 676 -24.39 21.11 7.65
C THR A 676 -23.97 22.31 6.81
N ARG A 677 -22.66 22.61 6.81
CA ARG A 677 -22.01 23.54 5.88
C ARG A 677 -21.08 22.77 4.97
N VAL A 678 -21.19 22.99 3.67
CA VAL A 678 -20.34 22.31 2.68
C VAL A 678 -19.39 23.31 2.07
N PHE A 679 -18.14 22.90 1.88
CA PHE A 679 -17.08 23.68 1.26
C PHE A 679 -16.45 22.87 0.14
N ALA A 680 -16.09 23.53 -0.94
CA ALA A 680 -15.30 22.94 -2.01
C ALA A 680 -14.25 23.94 -2.46
N GLY A 681 -13.00 23.50 -2.58
CA GLY A 681 -11.90 24.36 -2.99
C GLY A 681 -10.78 23.55 -3.62
N ARG A 682 -9.89 24.22 -4.33
CA ARG A 682 -8.72 23.58 -4.93
C ARG A 682 -7.81 23.06 -3.83
N SER A 683 -7.44 21.78 -3.93
CA SER A 683 -6.56 21.14 -2.95
C SER A 683 -5.16 21.77 -2.95
N PRO A 684 -4.48 21.79 -1.79
CA PRO A 684 -3.06 22.15 -1.70
C PRO A 684 -2.18 21.42 -2.72
N GLU A 685 -1.13 22.11 -3.17
CA GLU A 685 -0.19 21.61 -4.19
C GLU A 685 1.22 21.53 -3.59
N SER A 686 2.06 20.59 -4.06
CA SER A 686 3.47 20.65 -3.69
C SER A 686 4.11 21.87 -4.35
N ARG A 687 4.99 22.50 -3.58
CA ARG A 687 5.86 23.58 -4.04
C ARG A 687 7.31 23.17 -3.88
N ARG A 688 8.15 23.77 -4.72
CA ARG A 688 9.61 23.77 -4.55
C ARG A 688 9.93 24.24 -3.12
N ALA A 689 10.69 23.45 -2.36
CA ALA A 689 11.29 23.96 -1.12
C ALA A 689 12.20 25.15 -1.48
N PRO A 690 12.09 26.30 -0.81
CA PRO A 690 13.03 27.40 -0.97
C PRO A 690 14.48 26.91 -0.70
N GLY A 691 15.45 27.31 -1.51
CA GLY A 691 16.88 27.12 -1.21
C GLY A 691 17.60 25.90 -1.80
N LYS A 692 16.97 25.05 -2.62
CA LYS A 692 17.74 24.10 -3.46
C LYS A 692 18.31 24.86 -4.67
N GLU A 693 19.65 24.98 -4.72
CA GLU A 693 20.43 25.64 -5.78
C GLU A 693 19.84 25.36 -7.17
N ALA A 694 19.65 26.41 -7.97
CA ALA A 694 19.27 26.29 -9.37
C ALA A 694 20.29 25.38 -10.09
N GLY A 695 19.81 24.33 -10.76
CA GLY A 695 20.67 23.40 -11.51
C GLY A 695 21.12 22.13 -10.77
N LYS A 696 20.94 21.98 -9.45
CA LYS A 696 21.15 20.69 -8.76
C LYS A 696 19.83 19.92 -8.62
N GLY A 697 19.43 19.28 -9.72
CA GLY A 697 18.33 18.32 -9.73
C GLY A 697 16.94 18.95 -9.66
N ASP A 698 16.75 20.09 -10.31
CA ASP A 698 15.42 20.66 -10.58
C ASP A 698 14.56 19.61 -11.28
N LYS A 699 13.77 18.88 -10.49
CA LYS A 699 12.61 18.17 -11.03
C LYS A 699 11.65 19.29 -11.43
N SER A 700 11.62 19.64 -12.72
CA SER A 700 10.64 20.54 -13.30
C SER A 700 9.27 20.18 -12.75
N TYR A 701 8.69 21.03 -11.90
CA TYR A 701 7.37 20.76 -11.36
C TYR A 701 6.38 21.08 -12.46
N LEU A 702 5.86 20.03 -13.10
CA LEU A 702 4.81 20.20 -14.09
C LEU A 702 3.57 20.77 -13.40
N PRO A 703 2.85 21.70 -14.05
CA PRO A 703 1.60 22.18 -13.50
C PRO A 703 0.64 21.02 -13.29
N ASN A 704 -0.19 21.12 -12.26
CA ASN A 704 -1.20 20.11 -11.98
C ASN A 704 -2.38 20.24 -12.97
N GLU A 705 -2.22 19.68 -14.16
CA GLU A 705 -3.19 19.81 -15.27
C GLU A 705 -4.52 19.09 -15.05
N VAL A 706 -4.60 18.10 -14.15
CA VAL A 706 -5.87 17.43 -13.79
C VAL A 706 -6.57 18.17 -12.64
N GLY A 707 -5.93 19.20 -12.08
CA GLY A 707 -6.47 19.99 -10.99
C GLY A 707 -6.64 19.17 -9.70
N GLY A 708 -7.64 19.49 -8.90
CA GLY A 708 -7.90 18.81 -7.65
C GLY A 708 -8.83 19.58 -6.76
N THR A 709 -9.89 18.93 -6.31
CA THR A 709 -10.91 19.55 -5.47
C THR A 709 -10.99 18.81 -4.15
N THR A 710 -10.80 19.53 -3.05
CA THR A 710 -11.20 19.06 -1.72
C THR A 710 -12.64 19.45 -1.49
N LEU A 711 -13.50 18.46 -1.25
CA LEU A 711 -14.87 18.63 -0.81
C LEU A 711 -14.94 18.33 0.69
N LEU A 712 -15.55 19.21 1.46
CA LEU A 712 -15.61 19.15 2.91
C LEU A 712 -17.04 19.42 3.39
N ALA A 713 -17.58 18.58 4.26
CA ALA A 713 -18.86 18.78 4.94
C ALA A 713 -18.62 18.93 6.45
N ARG A 714 -18.99 20.07 7.01
CA ARG A 714 -18.76 20.44 8.41
C ARG A 714 -20.05 20.43 9.21
N ARG A 715 -20.00 19.88 10.42
CA ARG A 715 -21.06 19.90 11.43
C ARG A 715 -20.48 20.18 12.81
N VAL A 716 -21.23 20.88 13.67
CA VAL A 716 -20.86 21.09 15.08
C VAL A 716 -21.96 20.48 15.96
N THR A 717 -21.69 19.34 16.56
CA THR A 717 -22.69 18.51 17.26
C THR A 717 -21.97 17.47 18.13
N PRO A 718 -22.60 16.91 19.18
CA PRO A 718 -22.02 15.77 19.91
C PRO A 718 -21.89 14.51 19.05
N ALA A 719 -22.85 14.25 18.15
CA ALA A 719 -22.84 13.08 17.28
C ALA A 719 -23.43 13.38 15.91
N THR A 720 -22.97 12.69 14.87
CA THR A 720 -23.46 12.85 13.50
C THR A 720 -23.22 11.60 12.65
N VAL A 721 -24.01 11.46 11.58
CA VAL A 721 -23.83 10.45 10.54
C VAL A 721 -23.64 11.13 9.19
N PHE A 722 -22.44 11.05 8.63
CA PHE A 722 -22.18 11.40 7.25
C PHE A 722 -22.50 10.19 6.36
N ALA A 723 -23.62 10.24 5.65
CA ALA A 723 -24.01 9.23 4.68
C ALA A 723 -23.88 9.81 3.27
N ALA A 724 -22.79 9.46 2.60
CA ALA A 724 -22.43 9.95 1.28
C ALA A 724 -22.52 8.82 0.23
N LEU A 725 -22.95 9.17 -0.98
CA LEU A 725 -22.90 8.30 -2.14
C LEU A 725 -21.96 8.93 -3.17
N HIS A 726 -20.93 8.18 -3.54
CA HIS A 726 -19.95 8.53 -4.56
C HIS A 726 -20.32 7.85 -5.87
N GLU A 727 -20.86 8.63 -6.79
CA GLU A 727 -21.33 8.19 -8.09
C GLU A 727 -20.31 8.59 -9.16
N PRO A 728 -19.33 7.73 -9.47
CA PRO A 728 -18.44 7.99 -10.59
C PRO A 728 -19.25 8.00 -11.89
N PHE A 729 -18.83 8.80 -12.86
CA PHE A 729 -19.47 8.86 -14.17
C PHE A 729 -18.46 9.07 -15.30
N GLU A 730 -18.90 8.77 -16.52
CA GLU A 730 -18.21 9.07 -17.78
C GLU A 730 -19.17 9.84 -18.70
N LYS A 731 -18.65 10.57 -19.69
CA LYS A 731 -19.40 11.32 -20.71
C LYS A 731 -20.35 12.35 -20.10
N ASN A 732 -20.00 12.90 -18.94
CA ASN A 732 -20.83 13.85 -18.19
C ASN A 732 -22.26 13.32 -17.92
N ALA A 733 -22.42 12.00 -17.79
CA ALA A 733 -23.71 11.33 -17.69
C ALA A 733 -23.82 10.54 -16.37
N PRO A 734 -24.02 11.22 -15.22
CA PRO A 734 -24.19 10.53 -13.95
C PRO A 734 -25.48 9.67 -13.97
N PRO A 735 -25.41 8.35 -13.69
CA PRO A 735 -26.50 7.39 -13.90
C PRO A 735 -27.68 7.48 -12.92
N LEU A 736 -27.49 8.11 -11.76
CA LEU A 736 -28.47 8.19 -10.69
C LEU A 736 -29.42 9.38 -10.87
N GLU A 737 -30.64 9.19 -10.41
CA GLU A 737 -31.68 10.22 -10.36
C GLU A 737 -31.76 10.83 -8.97
N SER A 738 -31.84 10.01 -7.92
CA SER A 738 -31.98 10.49 -6.54
C SER A 738 -31.40 9.54 -5.50
N VAL A 739 -31.05 10.13 -4.36
CA VAL A 739 -30.63 9.45 -3.13
C VAL A 739 -31.46 10.04 -1.98
N ALA A 740 -32.17 9.20 -1.24
CA ALA A 740 -33.10 9.65 -0.20
C ALA A 740 -32.95 8.82 1.07
N ARG A 741 -32.99 9.49 2.22
CA ARG A 741 -33.15 8.83 3.52
C ARG A 741 -34.56 8.26 3.59
N LEU A 742 -34.69 6.96 3.85
CA LEU A 742 -35.97 6.35 4.17
C LEU A 742 -36.27 6.47 5.66
N ALA A 743 -35.29 6.10 6.48
CA ALA A 743 -35.36 6.19 7.93
C ALA A 743 -33.96 6.26 8.53
N GLN A 744 -33.82 6.91 9.67
CA GLN A 744 -32.62 6.88 10.50
C GLN A 744 -33.04 6.93 11.96
N THR A 745 -32.54 6.00 12.76
CA THR A 745 -32.72 5.97 14.21
C THR A 745 -31.35 6.00 14.88
N LYS A 746 -31.30 5.88 16.21
CA LYS A 746 -30.04 5.65 16.92
C LYS A 746 -29.41 4.27 16.65
N ASP A 747 -30.19 3.35 16.06
CA ASP A 747 -29.81 1.94 15.88
C ASP A 747 -29.45 1.60 14.43
N GLY A 748 -29.88 2.41 13.46
CA GLY A 748 -29.52 2.18 12.06
C GLY A 748 -30.00 3.24 11.08
N LEU A 749 -29.64 3.02 9.81
CA LEU A 749 -29.91 3.88 8.67
C LEU A 749 -30.47 3.04 7.50
N ALA A 750 -31.51 3.57 6.83
CA ALA A 750 -32.06 3.04 5.58
C ALA A 750 -32.06 4.13 4.51
N VAL A 751 -31.52 3.82 3.33
CA VAL A 751 -31.38 4.75 2.20
C VAL A 751 -31.93 4.12 0.94
N ALA A 752 -32.69 4.89 0.17
CA ALA A 752 -33.11 4.55 -1.18
C ALA A 752 -32.21 5.24 -2.21
N VAL A 753 -31.76 4.48 -3.21
CA VAL A 753 -31.01 4.98 -4.36
C VAL A 753 -31.77 4.64 -5.62
N ARG A 754 -32.12 5.66 -6.42
CA ARG A 754 -32.86 5.49 -7.66
C ARG A 754 -32.02 5.93 -8.83
N GLY A 755 -31.91 5.05 -9.81
CA GLY A 755 -31.29 5.29 -11.10
C GLY A 755 -32.22 6.02 -12.07
N LYS A 756 -31.63 6.70 -13.05
CA LYS A 756 -32.37 7.15 -14.23
C LYS A 756 -32.97 5.96 -14.97
N ALA A 757 -34.04 6.20 -15.74
CA ALA A 757 -34.65 5.18 -16.59
C ALA A 757 -33.59 4.43 -17.42
N GLY A 758 -33.62 3.09 -17.35
CA GLY A 758 -32.70 2.21 -18.07
C GLY A 758 -31.38 1.88 -17.37
N SER A 759 -31.05 2.51 -16.22
CA SER A 759 -29.81 2.18 -15.51
C SER A 759 -29.88 0.87 -14.72
N GLY A 760 -31.09 0.37 -14.45
CA GLY A 760 -31.31 -0.82 -13.63
C GLY A 760 -31.07 -0.62 -12.13
N VAL A 761 -30.78 0.60 -11.69
CA VAL A 761 -30.56 0.93 -10.27
C VAL A 761 -31.88 1.31 -9.60
N ASN A 762 -32.29 0.52 -8.63
CA ASN A 762 -33.35 0.85 -7.68
C ASN A 762 -33.04 0.07 -6.41
N ASP A 763 -32.21 0.68 -5.57
CA ASP A 763 -31.52 0.00 -4.50
C ASP A 763 -31.96 0.50 -3.13
N ARG A 764 -31.80 -0.36 -2.11
CA ARG A 764 -31.99 -0.04 -0.69
C ARG A 764 -30.75 -0.47 0.06
N LEU A 765 -30.19 0.45 0.83
CA LEU A 765 -29.04 0.19 1.68
C LEU A 765 -29.49 0.33 3.12
N LEU A 766 -29.41 -0.76 3.87
CA LEU A 766 -29.80 -0.84 5.27
C LEU A 766 -28.57 -1.17 6.09
N TYR A 767 -28.34 -0.40 7.14
CA TYR A 767 -27.17 -0.54 7.98
C TYR A 767 -27.54 -0.41 9.44
N ALA A 768 -27.28 -1.45 10.23
CA ALA A 768 -27.37 -1.40 11.67
C ALA A 768 -26.05 -0.88 12.22
N PHE A 769 -26.14 0.19 13.01
CA PHE A 769 -24.96 0.77 13.66
C PHE A 769 -24.35 -0.24 14.63
N TRP A 770 -23.07 -0.06 14.93
CA TRP A 770 -22.27 -1.08 15.57
C TRP A 770 -22.81 -1.60 16.91
N ASP A 771 -23.42 -0.76 17.74
CA ASP A 771 -23.98 -1.22 19.02
C ASP A 771 -25.26 -2.06 18.85
N SER A 772 -25.87 -2.03 17.67
CA SER A 772 -27.15 -2.67 17.34
C SER A 772 -27.02 -3.73 16.25
N HIS A 773 -25.81 -3.98 15.72
CA HIS A 773 -25.60 -4.83 14.54
C HIS A 773 -25.97 -6.30 14.73
N THR A 774 -25.97 -6.82 15.96
CA THR A 774 -26.42 -8.20 16.24
C THR A 774 -27.90 -8.28 16.62
N ALA A 775 -28.55 -7.12 16.81
CA ALA A 775 -29.96 -7.05 17.21
C ALA A 775 -30.85 -6.86 15.98
N LEU A 776 -32.14 -7.17 16.13
CA LEU A 776 -33.13 -6.89 15.11
C LEU A 776 -33.45 -5.38 15.12
N VAL A 777 -33.04 -4.69 14.06
CA VAL A 777 -33.39 -3.29 13.80
C VAL A 777 -34.58 -3.26 12.85
N THR A 778 -35.60 -2.46 13.19
CA THR A 778 -36.74 -2.20 12.29
C THR A 778 -36.73 -0.74 11.85
N LEU A 779 -36.74 -0.49 10.55
CA LEU A 779 -36.74 0.84 9.94
C LEU A 779 -37.90 0.96 8.96
N GLU A 780 -38.69 2.03 9.08
CA GLU A 780 -39.89 2.24 8.28
C GLU A 780 -39.96 3.67 7.74
N GLY A 781 -40.40 3.82 6.49
CA GLY A 781 -40.57 5.11 5.84
C GLY A 781 -41.03 4.95 4.39
N HIS A 782 -41.84 5.89 3.90
CA HIS A 782 -42.36 5.90 2.52
C HIS A 782 -43.06 4.59 2.10
N ASP A 783 -43.92 4.05 2.97
CA ASP A 783 -44.63 2.75 2.82
C ASP A 783 -43.72 1.51 2.79
N GLU A 784 -42.42 1.68 2.99
CA GLU A 784 -41.45 0.59 3.12
C GLU A 784 -41.20 0.26 4.59
N SER A 785 -40.97 -1.01 4.91
CA SER A 785 -40.56 -1.46 6.24
C SER A 785 -39.56 -2.61 6.12
N TYR A 786 -38.52 -2.56 6.94
CA TYR A 786 -37.43 -3.53 6.94
C TYR A 786 -37.11 -3.93 8.36
N ALA A 787 -37.10 -5.23 8.66
CA ALA A 787 -36.52 -5.76 9.88
C ALA A 787 -35.28 -6.59 9.51
N PHE A 788 -34.12 -6.23 10.05
CA PHE A 788 -32.84 -6.82 9.68
C PHE A 788 -31.84 -6.74 10.83
N ALA A 789 -30.74 -7.47 10.72
CA ALA A 789 -29.55 -7.26 11.55
C ALA A 789 -28.36 -6.91 10.64
N ASP A 790 -27.29 -6.41 11.25
CA ASP A 790 -26.01 -6.12 10.61
C ASP A 790 -26.08 -5.15 9.42
N HIS A 791 -26.26 -5.68 8.21
CA HIS A 791 -26.43 -4.92 6.99
C HIS A 791 -27.34 -5.67 6.02
N VAL A 792 -28.01 -4.92 5.13
CA VAL A 792 -28.74 -5.46 3.99
C VAL A 792 -28.60 -4.53 2.79
N PHE A 793 -28.43 -5.11 1.62
CA PHE A 793 -28.57 -4.44 0.34
C PHE A 793 -29.71 -5.08 -0.45
N VAL A 794 -30.61 -4.29 -1.02
CA VAL A 794 -31.71 -4.78 -1.87
C VAL A 794 -31.63 -4.10 -3.23
N ARG A 795 -31.67 -4.86 -4.32
CA ARG A 795 -31.87 -4.35 -5.70
C ARG A 795 -33.22 -4.79 -6.23
N ILE A 796 -33.99 -3.83 -6.74
CA ILE A 796 -35.38 -4.01 -7.16
C ILE A 796 -35.46 -4.00 -8.68
N GLY A 797 -35.61 -5.19 -9.28
CA GLY A 797 -35.91 -5.38 -10.69
C GLY A 797 -37.40 -5.61 -10.97
N ALA A 798 -37.78 -5.67 -12.24
CA ALA A 798 -39.17 -5.86 -12.66
C ALA A 798 -39.72 -7.26 -12.34
N ASP A 799 -38.88 -8.28 -12.41
CA ASP A 799 -39.22 -9.70 -12.22
C ASP A 799 -38.54 -10.33 -11.00
N ARG A 800 -37.61 -9.61 -10.38
CA ARG A 800 -36.78 -10.08 -9.28
C ARG A 800 -36.44 -8.96 -8.30
N VAL A 801 -36.59 -9.24 -7.02
CA VAL A 801 -35.99 -8.47 -5.92
C VAL A 801 -34.84 -9.29 -5.36
N GLU A 802 -33.62 -8.76 -5.44
CA GLU A 802 -32.43 -9.43 -4.93
C GLU A 802 -31.94 -8.73 -3.66
N ALA A 803 -31.92 -9.47 -2.56
CA ALA A 803 -31.45 -9.01 -1.26
C ALA A 803 -30.18 -9.76 -0.85
N ILE A 804 -29.22 -9.03 -0.30
CA ILE A 804 -27.97 -9.52 0.27
C ILE A 804 -27.90 -9.05 1.72
N GLY A 805 -27.44 -9.92 2.63
CA GLY A 805 -27.28 -9.62 4.05
C GLY A 805 -28.34 -10.28 4.95
N ASP A 806 -28.50 -9.77 6.17
CA ASP A 806 -29.33 -10.40 7.21
C ASP A 806 -30.76 -9.84 7.28
N LEU A 807 -31.50 -9.99 6.18
CA LEU A 807 -32.90 -9.57 6.06
C LEU A 807 -33.86 -10.57 6.73
N ARG A 808 -34.69 -10.08 7.66
CA ARG A 808 -35.66 -10.89 8.40
C ARG A 808 -37.11 -10.64 7.98
N ARG A 809 -37.48 -9.37 7.77
CA ARG A 809 -38.79 -8.98 7.26
C ARG A 809 -38.68 -7.83 6.27
N LEU A 810 -39.57 -7.82 5.29
CA LEU A 810 -39.61 -6.83 4.22
C LEU A 810 -41.07 -6.52 3.87
N ARG A 811 -41.38 -5.22 3.78
CA ARG A 811 -42.52 -4.67 3.05
C ARG A 811 -41.99 -3.64 2.07
N LEU A 812 -42.18 -3.87 0.79
CA LEU A 812 -41.56 -3.06 -0.26
C LEU A 812 -42.51 -2.84 -1.46
N PRO A 813 -42.70 -1.60 -1.93
CA PRO A 813 -43.39 -1.32 -3.18
C PRO A 813 -42.67 -1.94 -4.38
N VAL A 814 -43.43 -2.67 -5.21
CA VAL A 814 -42.93 -3.35 -6.40
C VAL A 814 -43.87 -3.19 -7.58
N ALA A 815 -43.32 -3.20 -8.79
CA ALA A 815 -44.09 -3.34 -10.01
C ALA A 815 -44.26 -4.83 -10.34
N GLY A 816 -45.48 -5.27 -10.67
CA GLY A 816 -45.74 -6.66 -11.06
C GLY A 816 -45.68 -7.64 -9.89
N ARG A 817 -45.12 -8.83 -10.12
CA ARG A 817 -45.01 -9.93 -9.14
C ARG A 817 -43.58 -10.49 -9.11
N PRO A 818 -42.58 -9.71 -8.68
CA PRO A 818 -41.21 -10.16 -8.70
C PRO A 818 -40.96 -11.28 -7.69
N ARG A 819 -40.02 -12.17 -8.00
CA ARG A 819 -39.54 -13.18 -7.05
C ARG A 819 -38.50 -12.58 -6.10
N LEU A 820 -38.57 -12.94 -4.82
CA LEU A 820 -37.51 -12.58 -3.86
C LEU A 820 -36.37 -13.61 -3.94
N VAL A 821 -35.14 -13.13 -4.07
CA VAL A 821 -33.91 -13.91 -3.91
C VAL A 821 -33.09 -13.29 -2.79
N LEU A 822 -32.88 -14.03 -1.71
CA LEU A 822 -32.09 -13.60 -0.55
C LEU A 822 -30.81 -14.43 -0.45
N ASN A 823 -29.65 -13.77 -0.48
CA ASN A 823 -28.33 -14.40 -0.42
C ASN A 823 -28.16 -15.50 -1.48
N GLY A 824 -28.58 -15.21 -2.72
CA GLY A 824 -28.52 -16.12 -3.86
C GLY A 824 -29.60 -17.21 -3.92
N ALA A 825 -30.44 -17.35 -2.89
CA ALA A 825 -31.48 -18.38 -2.82
C ALA A 825 -32.90 -17.77 -2.97
N PRO A 826 -33.79 -18.36 -3.80
CA PRO A 826 -35.20 -17.97 -3.85
C PRO A 826 -35.86 -18.09 -2.47
N ARG A 827 -36.72 -17.14 -2.12
CA ARG A 827 -37.53 -17.15 -0.90
C ARG A 827 -39.01 -16.98 -1.23
N GLU A 828 -39.87 -17.64 -0.47
CA GLU A 828 -41.30 -17.40 -0.56
C GLU A 828 -41.61 -15.99 -0.06
N ALA A 829 -42.32 -15.25 -0.89
CA ALA A 829 -42.75 -13.88 -0.61
C ALA A 829 -44.14 -13.68 -1.23
N ARG A 830 -44.97 -12.89 -0.57
CA ARG A 830 -46.34 -12.60 -1.02
C ARG A 830 -46.36 -11.24 -1.69
N VAL A 831 -46.99 -11.13 -2.86
CA VAL A 831 -47.28 -9.83 -3.49
C VAL A 831 -48.78 -9.56 -3.37
N ALA A 832 -49.13 -8.47 -2.70
CA ALA A 832 -50.51 -8.01 -2.55
C ALA A 832 -50.55 -6.48 -2.61
N ASP A 833 -51.54 -5.93 -3.32
CA ASP A 833 -51.76 -4.48 -3.42
C ASP A 833 -50.52 -3.67 -3.86
N GLY A 834 -49.70 -4.24 -4.74
CA GLY A 834 -48.47 -3.60 -5.24
C GLY A 834 -47.28 -3.63 -4.26
N LEU A 835 -47.40 -4.36 -3.15
CA LEU A 835 -46.36 -4.52 -2.14
C LEU A 835 -45.87 -5.97 -2.10
N LEU A 836 -44.55 -6.14 -2.00
CA LEU A 836 -43.88 -7.40 -1.71
C LEU A 836 -43.67 -7.54 -0.20
N PHE A 837 -44.09 -8.69 0.33
CA PHE A 837 -43.99 -9.04 1.75
C PHE A 837 -43.14 -10.30 1.94
N TYR A 838 -42.23 -10.28 2.90
CA TYR A 838 -41.42 -11.44 3.32
C TYR A 838 -41.26 -11.46 4.84
N GLY A 839 -41.34 -12.66 5.42
CA GLY A 839 -41.18 -12.89 6.86
C GLY A 839 -42.35 -12.41 7.74
N GLU A 840 -43.54 -12.24 7.16
CA GLU A 840 -44.77 -11.90 7.89
C GLU A 840 -45.30 -13.06 8.74
#